data_AF-A6TUQ3-F1
#
_entry.id   AF-A6TUQ3-F1
#
_cell.length_a   1.000
_cell.length_b   1.000
_cell.length_c   1.000
_cell.angle_alpha   90.00
_cell.angle_beta   90.00
_cell.angle_gamma   90.00
#
_symmetry.space_group_name_H-M   'P 1'
#
loop_
_entity.id
_entity.type
_entity.pdbx_description
1 polymer ?
#
loop_
_entity_poly.entity_id
_entity_poly.type
_entity_poly.pdbx_seq_one_letter_code
_entity_poly.pdbx_strand_id
1 'polypeptide(L)'
;MKKKQRLALVIILTLVLSVIAPAGLPMYADAASISSTDYTFDISGGNITLASGTGEYTGKIAVTHGSVTQHVYADDTITITGTTTTNRVLVSSGVTANITLSNVDISRTSINQCAFDMSGATINLTLIGNNSLSSGLMQAGLKVPAGAVLTINGSGRLTAKSVVIGSSSAGIGGGWGQDAGTINILGGTVTAMGGNSGAGIGGGGRGVSSGGYGGAINISGGIVTATGGDYGAGIGGGFEGSGGIINISGGTVTAVGGSSGAGIGGGPSGGSGTINISGNAQITATGGGPIMGRQNGWDIGSGSGSSGTGTLKIAGDGNDNPTVVFTTYGTNALVPTGVEKPYTNCTIQGAGAKDKKGIDIAGVYGPEGKEQAHLIITGVPTNMTVNETFDLSSSVTGGSTTGAITYSVTGSGLTVENESIVTAVQVGTATITVTKEGDKYFSSVLAIIGNIIVTEPVTLERIRVTSQPDKVIYYVNETLDLTGLVVTGEYSDTSTASLSVTAANISGFNSSVEKDNQVITVTYENKITTFTVDIVTPLIPTINPASMNYELTTPADVFTIITWGNAVSVTDVMYGSENLVLDTDYTINVNQLTIYTDYLEALNLRQGDRAEFNIFFDDNNIVTLTVNAVEGYIPSGNAKLMELLLSQGTLNPTFSEDIVSYSANVGSGISSMNVTTVIEDSNATVAINGNSVASGSVIPISLNTGNNTITIVVTAENGSIKTYTIIVNRASSNAGGSINSSSRDGSSTQNLAIVKTNPTEAIEGIAYSYSFIATGGGKGYSFKITSGALPEGLTLSKDGVISGTPTKAGTYQYTITVTDQNGRVVRHSFTQVIGEEVEEEIQKEPLEKEDPPKKQIRLTLGRLETQIDDEIYLLDTIPFIEGESNRTLVPIKFISEALGAKVTWLSETEQVLIIEGETEILLTIGSKEVLVNGEIILIETEPRIMSPGRTFVPLRFVSEILGATVEYDEVTREITIIK
;
A
#
# COMPACT_ATOMS: atom_id res chain seq x y z
N MET A 1 9.00 -27.78 -42.71
CA MET A 1 8.92 -26.30 -42.69
C MET A 1 8.82 -25.84 -41.24
N LYS A 2 9.73 -24.97 -40.79
CA LYS A 2 10.06 -24.75 -39.36
C LYS A 2 9.07 -23.80 -38.67
N LYS A 3 8.81 -24.05 -37.37
CA LYS A 3 7.94 -23.33 -36.43
C LYS A 3 8.03 -21.78 -36.43
N LYS A 4 9.11 -21.19 -36.97
CA LYS A 4 9.31 -19.73 -37.05
C LYS A 4 8.36 -18.98 -38.00
N GLN A 5 7.69 -19.65 -38.96
CA GLN A 5 6.79 -18.96 -39.91
C GLN A 5 5.33 -18.83 -39.43
N ARG A 6 4.93 -19.47 -38.33
CA ARG A 6 3.59 -19.26 -37.74
C ARG A 6 3.52 -18.04 -36.81
N LEU A 7 4.64 -17.62 -36.23
CA LEU A 7 4.69 -16.43 -35.37
C LEU A 7 4.65 -15.13 -36.19
N ALA A 8 5.28 -15.11 -37.37
CA ALA A 8 5.26 -13.94 -38.26
C ALA A 8 3.86 -13.67 -38.87
N LEU A 9 3.04 -14.70 -39.07
CA LEU A 9 1.68 -14.54 -39.62
C LEU A 9 0.65 -14.08 -38.55
N VAL A 10 0.89 -14.39 -37.28
CA VAL A 10 0.05 -13.92 -36.16
C VAL A 10 0.39 -12.48 -35.78
N ILE A 11 1.65 -12.06 -35.91
CA ILE A 11 2.09 -10.67 -35.61
C ILE A 11 1.70 -9.67 -36.72
N ILE A 12 1.57 -10.12 -37.98
CA ILE A 12 1.12 -9.25 -39.08
C ILE A 12 -0.41 -9.07 -39.08
N LEU A 13 -1.18 -10.00 -38.51
CA LEU A 13 -2.64 -9.88 -38.42
C LEU A 13 -3.09 -8.97 -37.26
N THR A 14 -2.26 -8.77 -36.23
CA THR A 14 -2.50 -7.81 -35.14
C THR A 14 -2.13 -6.37 -35.49
N LEU A 15 -1.33 -6.12 -36.54
CA LEU A 15 -0.89 -4.78 -36.91
C LEU A 15 -1.80 -4.05 -37.93
N VAL A 16 -2.85 -4.72 -38.45
CA VAL A 16 -3.74 -4.18 -39.52
C VAL A 16 -5.14 -3.78 -39.03
N LEU A 17 -5.44 -3.92 -37.73
CA LEU A 17 -6.74 -3.51 -37.15
C LEU A 17 -6.70 -2.18 -36.36
N SER A 18 -5.70 -1.33 -36.55
CA SER A 18 -5.54 -0.05 -35.82
C SER A 18 -5.91 1.21 -36.61
N VAL A 19 -6.54 1.11 -37.78
CA VAL A 19 -6.98 2.30 -38.54
C VAL A 19 -8.40 2.09 -39.07
N ILE A 20 -9.40 2.37 -38.24
CA ILE A 20 -10.65 3.11 -38.53
C ILE A 20 -11.31 3.41 -37.17
N ALA A 21 -11.10 4.61 -36.67
CA ALA A 21 -12.06 5.33 -35.83
C ALA A 21 -12.31 6.64 -36.59
N PRO A 22 -13.56 7.15 -36.64
CA PRO A 22 -14.10 7.81 -35.45
C PRO A 22 -15.63 7.68 -35.27
N ALA A 23 -16.06 7.49 -34.02
CA ALA A 23 -16.97 8.39 -33.29
C ALA A 23 -17.70 7.63 -32.16
N GLY A 24 -17.38 7.99 -30.91
CA GLY A 24 -18.22 7.72 -29.74
C GLY A 24 -17.72 6.63 -28.79
N LEU A 25 -16.67 6.93 -28.03
CA LEU A 25 -16.35 6.25 -26.76
C LEU A 25 -17.51 6.46 -25.75
N PRO A 26 -17.67 5.56 -24.77
CA PRO A 26 -17.02 5.82 -23.50
C PRO A 26 -15.86 4.86 -23.25
N MET A 27 -14.74 5.43 -22.81
CA MET A 27 -13.61 4.73 -22.23
C MET A 27 -14.11 3.89 -21.05
N TYR A 28 -13.87 2.59 -21.09
CA TYR A 28 -13.93 1.77 -19.90
C TYR A 28 -12.63 2.02 -19.14
N ALA A 29 -12.70 2.76 -18.05
CA ALA A 29 -11.60 2.88 -17.11
C ALA A 29 -11.39 1.50 -16.47
N ASP A 30 -10.19 0.97 -16.60
CA ASP A 30 -9.76 -0.19 -15.83
C ASP A 30 -9.79 0.24 -14.35
N ALA A 31 -10.60 -0.45 -13.54
CA ALA A 31 -10.91 -0.03 -12.19
C ALA A 31 -9.70 -0.28 -11.27
N ALA A 32 -8.84 0.72 -11.18
CA ALA A 32 -7.85 0.86 -10.13
C ALA A 32 -8.56 1.20 -8.80
N SER A 33 -9.12 0.19 -8.11
CA SER A 33 -9.37 0.16 -6.65
C SER A 33 -10.30 -0.98 -6.22
N ILE A 34 -9.89 -2.25 -6.30
CA ILE A 34 -10.59 -3.30 -5.54
C ILE A 34 -9.54 -4.20 -4.88
N SER A 35 -9.40 -4.06 -3.56
CA SER A 35 -8.56 -4.90 -2.71
C SER A 35 -9.26 -6.23 -2.37
N SER A 36 -8.45 -7.27 -2.20
CA SER A 36 -8.80 -8.66 -1.95
C SER A 36 -9.58 -8.95 -0.66
N THR A 37 -10.91 -8.91 -0.74
CA THR A 37 -11.87 -9.75 0.04
C THR A 37 -13.16 -9.91 -0.79
N ASP A 38 -12.91 -10.21 -2.06
CA ASP A 38 -13.71 -10.73 -3.16
C ASP A 38 -15.17 -10.25 -3.26
N TYR A 39 -15.37 -9.28 -4.16
CA TYR A 39 -16.66 -8.79 -4.64
C TYR A 39 -17.55 -8.10 -3.59
N THR A 40 -16.95 -7.20 -2.79
CA THR A 40 -17.69 -6.28 -1.94
C THR A 40 -18.13 -5.03 -2.72
N PHE A 41 -19.42 -4.71 -2.68
CA PHE A 41 -20.01 -3.54 -3.32
C PHE A 41 -20.81 -2.71 -2.32
N ASP A 42 -20.45 -1.44 -2.17
CA ASP A 42 -21.22 -0.47 -1.40
C ASP A 42 -22.38 0.05 -2.26
N ILE A 43 -23.62 -0.26 -1.86
CA ILE A 43 -24.85 0.11 -2.59
C ILE A 43 -25.05 1.63 -2.71
N SER A 44 -24.35 2.44 -1.92
CA SER A 44 -24.37 3.90 -2.06
C SER A 44 -23.74 4.37 -3.38
N GLY A 45 -22.81 3.59 -3.95
CA GLY A 45 -22.11 3.90 -5.20
C GLY A 45 -22.94 3.75 -6.48
N GLY A 46 -24.06 3.01 -6.44
CA GLY A 46 -24.94 2.85 -7.58
C GLY A 46 -25.84 1.63 -7.49
N ASN A 47 -26.68 1.42 -8.52
CA ASN A 47 -27.44 0.18 -8.65
C ASN A 47 -26.49 -1.00 -8.82
N ILE A 48 -26.79 -2.12 -8.16
CA ILE A 48 -26.11 -3.40 -8.34
C ILE A 48 -27.02 -4.30 -9.19
N THR A 49 -26.54 -4.74 -10.36
CA THR A 49 -27.28 -5.63 -11.26
C THR A 49 -26.49 -6.90 -11.54
N LEU A 50 -27.07 -8.07 -11.25
CA LEU A 50 -26.50 -9.37 -11.54
C LEU A 50 -27.20 -9.96 -12.78
N ALA A 51 -26.42 -10.36 -13.77
CA ALA A 51 -26.90 -11.00 -15.01
C ALA A 51 -25.98 -12.16 -15.40
N SER A 52 -26.42 -13.01 -16.33
CA SER A 52 -25.53 -14.01 -16.93
C SER A 52 -24.46 -13.32 -17.78
N GLY A 53 -23.21 -13.76 -17.65
CA GLY A 53 -22.11 -13.32 -18.51
C GLY A 53 -22.39 -13.64 -19.99
N THR A 54 -21.91 -12.78 -20.88
CA THR A 54 -22.11 -12.91 -22.34
C THR A 54 -20.77 -13.03 -23.06
N GLY A 55 -20.79 -13.54 -24.30
CA GLY A 55 -19.57 -13.68 -25.11
C GLY A 55 -18.55 -14.60 -24.46
N GLU A 56 -17.33 -14.12 -24.27
CA GLU A 56 -16.23 -14.87 -23.63
C GLU A 56 -16.46 -15.18 -22.14
N TYR A 57 -17.40 -14.48 -21.49
CA TYR A 57 -17.76 -14.69 -20.08
C TYR A 57 -19.00 -15.57 -19.90
N THR A 58 -19.43 -16.28 -20.93
CA THR A 58 -20.54 -17.23 -20.85
C THR A 58 -20.26 -18.27 -19.76
N GLY A 59 -21.16 -18.38 -18.76
CA GLY A 59 -21.01 -19.26 -17.60
C GLY A 59 -20.56 -18.56 -16.31
N LYS A 60 -20.20 -17.28 -16.37
CA LYS A 60 -19.98 -16.41 -15.19
C LYS A 60 -21.20 -15.55 -14.88
N ILE A 61 -21.18 -14.86 -13.73
CA ILE A 61 -22.16 -13.84 -13.36
C ILE A 61 -21.56 -12.46 -13.64
N ALA A 62 -22.23 -11.63 -14.45
CA ALA A 62 -21.90 -10.24 -14.64
C ALA A 62 -22.56 -9.39 -13.54
N VAL A 63 -21.75 -8.78 -12.68
CA VAL A 63 -22.14 -7.85 -11.61
C VAL A 63 -21.84 -6.43 -12.05
N THR A 64 -22.88 -5.66 -12.36
CA THR A 64 -22.76 -4.25 -12.73
C THR A 64 -23.05 -3.37 -11.52
N HIS A 65 -22.07 -2.55 -11.11
CA HIS A 65 -22.20 -1.54 -10.07
C HIS A 65 -21.93 -0.14 -10.67
N GLY A 66 -22.96 0.70 -10.75
CA GLY A 66 -22.86 1.99 -11.45
C GLY A 66 -22.62 1.81 -12.95
N SER A 67 -21.45 2.24 -13.46
CA SER A 67 -21.04 2.06 -14.87
C SER A 67 -20.05 0.91 -15.07
N VAL A 68 -19.65 0.23 -13.99
CA VAL A 68 -18.62 -0.81 -14.00
C VAL A 68 -19.27 -2.19 -13.96
N THR A 69 -18.85 -3.09 -14.83
CA THR A 69 -19.28 -4.50 -14.85
C THR A 69 -18.10 -5.41 -14.54
N GLN A 70 -18.25 -6.22 -13.50
CA GLN A 70 -17.32 -7.26 -13.09
C GLN A 70 -17.91 -8.64 -13.38
N HIS A 71 -17.08 -9.63 -13.72
CA HIS A 71 -17.54 -11.00 -13.95
C HIS A 71 -16.99 -11.93 -12.87
N VAL A 72 -17.88 -12.60 -12.15
CA VAL A 72 -17.58 -13.44 -10.97
C VAL A 72 -18.03 -14.88 -11.20
N TYR A 73 -17.45 -15.86 -10.50
CA TYR A 73 -17.92 -17.23 -10.55
C TYR A 73 -19.18 -17.41 -9.69
N ALA A 74 -19.93 -18.48 -9.95
CA ALA A 74 -21.24 -18.68 -9.33
C ALA A 74 -21.18 -19.13 -7.86
N ASP A 75 -20.05 -19.72 -7.47
CA ASP A 75 -19.71 -20.14 -6.12
C ASP A 75 -19.09 -19.02 -5.26
N ASP A 76 -18.55 -17.98 -5.89
CA ASP A 76 -18.04 -16.80 -5.20
C ASP A 76 -19.13 -16.09 -4.39
N THR A 77 -18.72 -15.46 -3.28
CA THR A 77 -19.62 -14.69 -2.43
C THR A 77 -19.58 -13.22 -2.82
N ILE A 78 -20.73 -12.63 -3.13
CA ILE A 78 -20.88 -11.20 -3.42
C ILE A 78 -21.34 -10.49 -2.14
N THR A 79 -20.50 -9.64 -1.56
CA THR A 79 -20.86 -8.91 -0.35
C THR A 79 -21.44 -7.54 -0.71
N ILE A 80 -22.58 -7.19 -0.13
CA ILE A 80 -23.21 -5.89 -0.30
C ILE A 80 -23.23 -5.17 1.06
N THR A 81 -22.81 -3.91 1.05
CA THR A 81 -22.77 -3.03 2.23
C THR A 81 -23.45 -1.69 1.92
N GLY A 82 -23.64 -0.87 2.96
CA GLY A 82 -23.98 0.55 2.81
C GLY A 82 -25.47 0.90 2.85
N THR A 83 -25.75 2.20 2.75
CA THR A 83 -27.10 2.77 2.89
C THR A 83 -27.46 3.62 1.67
N THR A 84 -28.69 3.53 1.18
CA THR A 84 -29.18 4.31 0.03
C THR A 84 -30.69 4.52 0.05
N THR A 85 -31.16 5.59 -0.60
CA THR A 85 -32.58 5.84 -0.89
C THR A 85 -32.92 5.79 -2.39
N THR A 86 -31.89 5.72 -3.24
CA THR A 86 -32.03 5.86 -4.70
C THR A 86 -31.71 4.56 -5.43
N ASN A 87 -30.72 3.82 -4.94
CA ASN A 87 -30.16 2.63 -5.60
C ASN A 87 -30.87 1.35 -5.17
N ARG A 88 -30.62 0.26 -5.91
CA ARG A 88 -31.24 -1.06 -5.69
C ARG A 88 -30.34 -2.22 -6.09
N VAL A 89 -30.71 -3.42 -5.64
CA VAL A 89 -30.18 -4.69 -6.13
C VAL A 89 -31.17 -5.33 -7.11
N LEU A 90 -30.69 -5.71 -8.29
CA LEU A 90 -31.45 -6.43 -9.31
C LEU A 90 -30.72 -7.71 -9.68
N VAL A 91 -31.40 -8.86 -9.57
CA VAL A 91 -30.86 -10.14 -10.02
C VAL A 91 -31.73 -10.67 -11.16
N SER A 92 -31.10 -10.85 -12.32
CA SER A 92 -31.76 -11.28 -13.55
C SER A 92 -32.17 -12.75 -13.50
N SER A 93 -33.16 -13.11 -14.32
CA SER A 93 -33.63 -14.50 -14.44
C SER A 93 -32.51 -15.47 -14.80
N GLY A 94 -32.53 -16.67 -14.20
CA GLY A 94 -31.56 -17.73 -14.47
C GLY A 94 -30.20 -17.56 -13.79
N VAL A 95 -29.98 -16.48 -13.03
CA VAL A 95 -28.76 -16.31 -12.23
C VAL A 95 -28.85 -17.14 -10.94
N THR A 96 -27.77 -17.85 -10.60
CA THR A 96 -27.58 -18.48 -9.28
C THR A 96 -26.39 -17.83 -8.60
N ALA A 97 -26.54 -17.27 -7.39
CA ALA A 97 -25.44 -16.55 -6.71
C ALA A 97 -25.48 -16.65 -5.18
N ASN A 98 -24.31 -16.56 -4.56
CA ASN A 98 -24.14 -16.41 -3.11
C ASN A 98 -23.97 -14.92 -2.78
N ILE A 99 -24.82 -14.37 -1.91
CA ILE A 99 -24.82 -12.95 -1.55
C ILE A 99 -24.75 -12.81 -0.03
N THR A 100 -23.85 -11.95 0.46
CA THR A 100 -23.82 -11.54 1.86
C THR A 100 -24.34 -10.11 1.99
N LEU A 101 -25.34 -9.89 2.85
CA LEU A 101 -25.73 -8.53 3.27
C LEU A 101 -25.07 -8.21 4.60
N SER A 102 -24.28 -7.14 4.64
CA SER A 102 -23.60 -6.68 5.84
C SER A 102 -23.90 -5.20 6.11
N ASN A 103 -24.76 -4.95 7.10
CA ASN A 103 -25.19 -3.61 7.50
C ASN A 103 -25.81 -2.78 6.35
N VAL A 104 -26.67 -3.40 5.55
CA VAL A 104 -27.29 -2.77 4.37
C VAL A 104 -28.60 -2.08 4.74
N ASP A 105 -28.82 -0.83 4.31
CA ASP A 105 -30.13 -0.16 4.41
C ASP A 105 -30.56 0.48 3.08
N ILE A 106 -31.53 -0.14 2.40
CA ILE A 106 -32.06 0.34 1.11
C ILE A 106 -33.50 0.81 1.31
N SER A 107 -33.76 2.10 1.11
CA SER A 107 -35.06 2.73 1.33
C SER A 107 -35.62 3.41 0.10
N ARG A 108 -36.38 2.66 -0.70
CA ARG A 108 -37.02 3.15 -1.93
C ARG A 108 -38.52 3.25 -1.72
N THR A 109 -39.05 4.46 -1.61
CA THR A 109 -40.46 4.68 -1.24
C THR A 109 -41.36 5.08 -2.42
N SER A 110 -40.81 5.31 -3.61
CA SER A 110 -41.59 5.71 -4.80
C SER A 110 -42.22 4.50 -5.51
N ILE A 111 -43.24 4.76 -6.34
CA ILE A 111 -44.01 3.72 -7.05
C ILE A 111 -43.09 2.83 -7.91
N ASN A 112 -43.29 1.51 -7.88
CA ASN A 112 -42.55 0.51 -8.66
C ASN A 112 -41.04 0.45 -8.40
N GLN A 113 -40.60 0.94 -7.23
CA GLN A 113 -39.20 0.85 -6.83
C GLN A 113 -38.99 -0.26 -5.81
N CYS A 114 -38.42 -1.38 -6.27
CA CYS A 114 -37.99 -2.46 -5.38
C CYS A 114 -36.56 -2.22 -4.89
N ALA A 115 -36.32 -2.46 -3.60
CA ALA A 115 -35.00 -2.44 -2.96
C ALA A 115 -34.14 -3.62 -3.43
N PHE A 116 -34.72 -4.82 -3.50
CA PHE A 116 -34.05 -6.03 -3.93
C PHE A 116 -35.01 -6.92 -4.75
N ASP A 117 -34.76 -7.05 -6.05
CA ASP A 117 -35.61 -7.78 -7.00
C ASP A 117 -34.91 -9.05 -7.53
N MET A 118 -35.46 -10.23 -7.23
CA MET A 118 -35.01 -11.53 -7.74
C MET A 118 -35.92 -11.98 -8.88
N SER A 119 -35.63 -11.59 -10.13
CA SER A 119 -36.51 -11.86 -11.27
C SER A 119 -36.40 -13.29 -11.82
N GLY A 120 -36.63 -14.32 -10.99
CA GLY A 120 -36.48 -15.73 -11.37
C GLY A 120 -35.08 -16.31 -11.13
N ALA A 121 -34.34 -15.73 -10.17
CA ALA A 121 -33.00 -16.13 -9.78
C ALA A 121 -33.00 -17.10 -8.58
N THR A 122 -31.88 -17.81 -8.38
CA THR A 122 -31.61 -18.62 -7.19
C THR A 122 -30.54 -17.95 -6.33
N ILE A 123 -30.88 -17.46 -5.15
CA ILE A 123 -29.96 -16.73 -4.27
C ILE A 123 -29.80 -17.42 -2.93
N ASN A 124 -28.55 -17.64 -2.52
CA ASN A 124 -28.20 -17.96 -1.13
C ASN A 124 -27.76 -16.67 -0.45
N LEU A 125 -28.56 -16.20 0.51
CA LEU A 125 -28.40 -14.93 1.21
C LEU A 125 -27.88 -15.16 2.64
N THR A 126 -26.67 -14.69 2.92
CA THR A 126 -26.08 -14.71 4.27
C THR A 126 -26.25 -13.33 4.93
N LEU A 127 -26.81 -13.32 6.14
CA LEU A 127 -27.05 -12.09 6.90
C LEU A 127 -25.95 -11.85 7.94
N ILE A 128 -25.34 -10.68 7.87
CA ILE A 128 -24.39 -10.15 8.86
C ILE A 128 -24.89 -8.76 9.31
N GLY A 129 -24.77 -8.45 10.60
CA GLY A 129 -25.16 -7.15 11.13
C GLY A 129 -26.66 -6.85 10.95
N ASN A 130 -27.02 -5.58 10.76
CA ASN A 130 -28.40 -5.13 10.64
C ASN A 130 -28.75 -4.72 9.22
N ASN A 131 -29.66 -5.46 8.56
CA ASN A 131 -30.06 -5.19 7.18
C ASN A 131 -31.53 -4.76 7.10
N SER A 132 -31.83 -3.77 6.26
CA SER A 132 -33.15 -3.17 6.04
C SER A 132 -33.41 -3.02 4.54
N LEU A 133 -34.49 -3.63 4.06
CA LEU A 133 -34.93 -3.57 2.67
C LEU A 133 -36.35 -3.03 2.62
N SER A 134 -36.48 -1.79 2.15
CA SER A 134 -37.70 -1.02 2.15
C SER A 134 -38.08 -0.65 0.72
N SER A 135 -39.18 -1.22 0.24
CA SER A 135 -39.65 -1.04 -1.15
C SER A 135 -40.90 -0.18 -1.24
N GLY A 136 -41.09 0.41 -2.42
CA GLY A 136 -42.17 1.34 -2.71
C GLY A 136 -43.45 0.64 -3.12
N LEU A 137 -44.44 1.42 -3.57
CA LEU A 137 -45.76 0.90 -3.94
C LEU A 137 -45.64 -0.27 -4.94
N MET A 138 -46.39 -1.35 -4.68
CA MET A 138 -46.51 -2.55 -5.52
C MET A 138 -45.31 -3.52 -5.49
N GLN A 139 -44.26 -3.22 -4.73
CA GLN A 139 -43.04 -4.04 -4.67
C GLN A 139 -42.80 -4.57 -3.25
N ALA A 140 -42.45 -5.85 -3.16
CA ALA A 140 -42.07 -6.45 -1.89
C ALA A 140 -40.76 -5.87 -1.39
N GLY A 141 -40.56 -5.82 -0.06
CA GLY A 141 -39.31 -5.37 0.56
C GLY A 141 -38.13 -6.14 -0.01
N LEU A 142 -38.25 -7.47 -0.01
CA LEU A 142 -37.41 -8.39 -0.79
C LEU A 142 -38.31 -9.19 -1.73
N LYS A 143 -38.19 -8.96 -3.04
CA LYS A 143 -39.09 -9.54 -4.03
C LYS A 143 -38.58 -10.90 -4.53
N VAL A 144 -39.38 -11.93 -4.26
CA VAL A 144 -39.16 -13.33 -4.63
C VAL A 144 -40.43 -13.83 -5.36
N PRO A 145 -40.57 -13.54 -6.67
CA PRO A 145 -41.71 -13.97 -7.47
C PRO A 145 -41.64 -15.47 -7.80
N ALA A 146 -42.74 -16.02 -8.33
CA ALA A 146 -42.79 -17.40 -8.81
C ALA A 146 -41.61 -17.75 -9.74
N GLY A 147 -40.98 -18.89 -9.48
CA GLY A 147 -39.78 -19.36 -10.20
C GLY A 147 -38.44 -18.88 -9.60
N ALA A 148 -38.45 -17.89 -8.71
CA ALA A 148 -37.26 -17.54 -7.92
C ALA A 148 -37.11 -18.45 -6.69
N VAL A 149 -35.87 -18.66 -6.25
CA VAL A 149 -35.53 -19.43 -5.05
C VAL A 149 -34.62 -18.56 -4.16
N LEU A 150 -35.07 -18.29 -2.94
CA LEU A 150 -34.30 -17.56 -1.93
C LEU A 150 -33.99 -18.50 -0.77
N THR A 151 -32.73 -18.56 -0.34
CA THR A 151 -32.31 -19.24 0.89
C THR A 151 -31.66 -18.23 1.82
N ILE A 152 -32.21 -17.99 3.01
CA ILE A 152 -31.68 -17.04 4.00
C ILE A 152 -30.98 -17.81 5.12
N ASN A 153 -29.77 -17.37 5.48
CA ASN A 153 -28.96 -17.91 6.56
C ASN A 153 -28.12 -16.82 7.26
N GLY A 154 -27.26 -17.20 8.21
CA GLY A 154 -26.39 -16.29 8.98
C GLY A 154 -26.98 -15.92 10.34
N SER A 155 -26.23 -15.19 11.15
CA SER A 155 -26.65 -14.75 12.49
C SER A 155 -27.22 -13.32 12.52
N GLY A 156 -27.09 -12.57 11.42
CA GLY A 156 -27.54 -11.19 11.31
C GLY A 156 -29.06 -11.00 11.23
N ARG A 157 -29.49 -9.75 11.13
CA ARG A 157 -30.88 -9.32 11.06
C ARG A 157 -31.26 -8.84 9.66
N LEU A 158 -32.47 -9.16 9.21
CA LEU A 158 -33.10 -8.62 8.01
C LEU A 158 -34.49 -8.06 8.36
N THR A 159 -34.74 -6.80 8.03
CA THR A 159 -36.07 -6.18 8.08
C THR A 159 -36.52 -5.86 6.66
N ALA A 160 -37.49 -6.61 6.12
CA ALA A 160 -38.03 -6.42 4.78
C ALA A 160 -39.46 -5.87 4.85
N LYS A 161 -39.69 -4.66 4.34
CA LYS A 161 -41.00 -3.99 4.42
C LYS A 161 -41.44 -3.34 3.11
N SER A 162 -42.74 -3.36 2.87
CA SER A 162 -43.37 -2.49 1.86
C SER A 162 -43.88 -1.22 2.55
N VAL A 163 -43.32 -0.05 2.19
CA VAL A 163 -43.43 1.17 3.02
C VAL A 163 -44.68 2.03 2.72
N VAL A 164 -45.28 1.89 1.53
CA VAL A 164 -46.34 2.80 1.09
C VAL A 164 -47.72 2.27 1.49
N ILE A 165 -48.51 3.10 2.18
CA ILE A 165 -49.91 2.85 2.54
C ILE A 165 -50.69 2.56 1.24
N GLY A 166 -51.32 1.38 1.16
CA GLY A 166 -52.00 0.90 -0.06
C GLY A 166 -51.15 0.03 -0.99
N SER A 167 -49.89 -0.26 -0.66
CA SER A 167 -49.08 -1.22 -1.40
C SER A 167 -49.64 -2.63 -1.20
N SER A 168 -49.95 -3.36 -2.27
CA SER A 168 -50.48 -4.74 -2.16
C SER A 168 -49.41 -5.79 -2.48
N SER A 169 -48.27 -5.72 -1.82
CA SER A 169 -47.12 -6.63 -2.00
C SER A 169 -46.64 -7.22 -0.68
N ALA A 170 -45.93 -8.34 -0.72
CA ALA A 170 -45.43 -9.00 0.47
C ALA A 170 -44.28 -8.22 1.15
N GLY A 171 -43.91 -8.57 2.39
CA GLY A 171 -42.65 -8.13 2.99
C GLY A 171 -41.47 -8.83 2.30
N ILE A 172 -41.51 -10.17 2.29
CA ILE A 172 -40.64 -11.04 1.50
C ILE A 172 -41.52 -11.92 0.60
N GLY A 173 -41.31 -11.87 -0.71
CA GLY A 173 -42.08 -12.70 -1.65
C GLY A 173 -42.65 -11.93 -2.84
N GLY A 174 -43.92 -12.16 -3.16
CA GLY A 174 -44.57 -11.63 -4.35
C GLY A 174 -44.77 -10.10 -4.34
N GLY A 175 -44.58 -9.48 -5.50
CA GLY A 175 -45.05 -8.11 -5.77
C GLY A 175 -46.56 -8.04 -5.96
N TRP A 176 -47.09 -6.91 -6.46
CA TRP A 176 -48.52 -6.72 -6.68
C TRP A 176 -49.19 -7.83 -7.49
N GLY A 177 -50.10 -8.57 -6.84
CA GLY A 177 -50.83 -9.70 -7.43
C GLY A 177 -49.95 -10.87 -7.91
N GLN A 178 -48.70 -10.94 -7.46
CA GLN A 178 -47.77 -12.00 -7.84
C GLN A 178 -47.70 -13.08 -6.74
N ASP A 179 -47.57 -14.32 -7.19
CA ASP A 179 -47.27 -15.46 -6.34
C ASP A 179 -45.83 -15.37 -5.83
N ALA A 180 -45.60 -15.87 -4.62
CA ALA A 180 -44.26 -16.06 -4.11
C ALA A 180 -43.56 -17.24 -4.79
N GLY A 181 -42.23 -17.15 -4.90
CA GLY A 181 -41.35 -18.24 -5.28
C GLY A 181 -41.11 -19.23 -4.13
N THR A 182 -39.93 -19.84 -4.12
CA THR A 182 -39.47 -20.66 -3.00
C THR A 182 -38.67 -19.79 -2.03
N ILE A 183 -39.03 -19.80 -0.75
CA ILE A 183 -38.38 -19.04 0.30
C ILE A 183 -37.97 -20.01 1.41
N ASN A 184 -36.68 -20.21 1.58
CA ASN A 184 -36.08 -21.04 2.63
C ASN A 184 -35.45 -20.13 3.69
N ILE A 185 -35.76 -20.35 4.96
CA ILE A 185 -35.14 -19.66 6.09
C ILE A 185 -34.48 -20.72 6.99
N LEU A 186 -33.15 -20.68 7.02
CA LEU A 186 -32.31 -21.60 7.78
C LEU A 186 -31.82 -20.96 9.09
N GLY A 187 -31.66 -19.64 9.12
CA GLY A 187 -31.10 -18.89 10.25
C GLY A 187 -31.38 -17.39 10.18
N GLY A 188 -30.85 -16.66 11.17
CA GLY A 188 -30.92 -15.20 11.26
C GLY A 188 -32.18 -14.68 11.96
N THR A 189 -32.23 -13.36 12.16
CA THR A 189 -33.44 -12.66 12.65
C THR A 189 -34.15 -11.98 11.47
N VAL A 190 -35.25 -12.56 11.00
CA VAL A 190 -35.99 -12.09 9.82
C VAL A 190 -37.31 -11.45 10.24
N THR A 191 -37.47 -10.15 9.98
CA THR A 191 -38.71 -9.41 10.16
C THR A 191 -39.28 -9.03 8.80
N ALA A 192 -40.47 -9.51 8.46
CA ALA A 192 -41.12 -9.26 7.18
C ALA A 192 -42.50 -8.61 7.38
N MET A 193 -42.73 -7.47 6.73
CA MET A 193 -43.96 -6.69 6.86
C MET A 193 -44.61 -6.46 5.49
N GLY A 194 -45.78 -7.09 5.30
CA GLY A 194 -46.59 -6.95 4.10
C GLY A 194 -47.19 -5.55 3.96
N GLY A 195 -47.39 -5.11 2.73
CA GLY A 195 -48.23 -3.96 2.44
C GLY A 195 -49.72 -4.32 2.57
N ASN A 196 -50.62 -3.33 2.54
CA ASN A 196 -52.08 -3.43 2.71
C ASN A 196 -52.75 -4.76 2.31
N SER A 197 -52.42 -5.39 1.18
CA SER A 197 -53.04 -6.66 0.77
C SER A 197 -52.06 -7.83 0.58
N GLY A 198 -50.79 -7.66 0.94
CA GLY A 198 -49.75 -8.68 0.81
C GLY A 198 -49.42 -9.36 2.14
N ALA A 199 -48.91 -10.58 2.04
CA ALA A 199 -48.46 -11.33 3.20
C ALA A 199 -47.20 -10.73 3.85
N GLY A 200 -46.91 -11.07 5.11
CA GLY A 200 -45.59 -10.79 5.69
C GLY A 200 -44.51 -11.51 4.88
N ILE A 201 -44.62 -12.84 4.81
CA ILE A 201 -43.82 -13.70 3.94
C ILE A 201 -44.77 -14.47 3.01
N GLY A 202 -44.59 -14.35 1.70
CA GLY A 202 -45.36 -15.10 0.71
C GLY A 202 -45.96 -14.23 -0.40
N GLY A 203 -47.22 -14.42 -0.73
CA GLY A 203 -47.86 -13.81 -1.90
C GLY A 203 -48.18 -12.33 -1.73
N GLY A 204 -48.14 -11.59 -2.85
CA GLY A 204 -48.72 -10.25 -2.91
C GLY A 204 -50.24 -10.29 -3.06
N GLY A 205 -50.92 -9.15 -3.01
CA GLY A 205 -52.36 -9.05 -3.23
C GLY A 205 -52.69 -8.18 -4.44
N ARG A 206 -53.84 -8.39 -5.09
CA ARG A 206 -54.32 -7.53 -6.18
C ARG A 206 -55.68 -6.90 -5.85
N GLY A 207 -55.84 -6.34 -4.65
CA GLY A 207 -57.15 -5.86 -4.21
C GLY A 207 -58.27 -6.89 -4.47
N VAL A 208 -59.49 -6.44 -4.75
CA VAL A 208 -60.74 -7.24 -4.74
C VAL A 208 -60.94 -8.30 -5.85
N SER A 209 -59.90 -8.79 -6.56
CA SER A 209 -60.16 -9.61 -7.76
C SER A 209 -59.12 -10.69 -8.17
N SER A 210 -58.03 -10.90 -7.44
CA SER A 210 -57.15 -12.09 -7.54
C SER A 210 -55.97 -11.98 -6.59
N GLY A 211 -55.74 -12.99 -5.74
CA GLY A 211 -54.62 -13.00 -4.80
C GLY A 211 -53.37 -13.68 -5.32
N GLY A 212 -52.20 -13.18 -4.91
CA GLY A 212 -50.95 -13.91 -5.04
C GLY A 212 -50.88 -15.05 -4.04
N TYR A 213 -50.58 -16.24 -4.51
CA TYR A 213 -50.41 -17.45 -3.72
C TYR A 213 -49.10 -17.43 -2.91
N GLY A 214 -49.09 -18.07 -1.75
CA GLY A 214 -47.97 -18.05 -0.79
C GLY A 214 -46.66 -18.70 -1.25
N GLY A 215 -46.63 -19.37 -2.40
CA GLY A 215 -45.43 -20.04 -2.89
C GLY A 215 -45.05 -21.26 -2.05
N ALA A 216 -43.76 -21.62 -2.04
CA ALA A 216 -43.21 -22.65 -1.17
C ALA A 216 -42.35 -21.99 -0.09
N ILE A 217 -42.80 -22.04 1.16
CA ILE A 217 -42.15 -21.38 2.30
C ILE A 217 -41.63 -22.47 3.25
N ASN A 218 -40.32 -22.54 3.44
CA ASN A 218 -39.67 -23.53 4.30
C ASN A 218 -38.89 -22.80 5.40
N ILE A 219 -39.22 -23.08 6.67
CA ILE A 219 -38.53 -22.49 7.82
C ILE A 219 -37.99 -23.63 8.68
N SER A 220 -36.67 -23.69 8.82
CA SER A 220 -35.99 -24.73 9.59
C SER A 220 -35.17 -24.19 10.76
N GLY A 221 -35.00 -22.86 10.86
CA GLY A 221 -34.27 -22.20 11.94
C GLY A 221 -34.45 -20.69 11.93
N GLY A 222 -33.74 -20.00 12.83
CA GLY A 222 -33.79 -18.54 12.99
C GLY A 222 -34.95 -18.02 13.85
N ILE A 223 -35.02 -16.69 13.97
CA ILE A 223 -36.11 -15.95 14.61
C ILE A 223 -36.88 -15.22 13.50
N VAL A 224 -38.09 -15.66 13.20
CA VAL A 224 -38.91 -15.14 12.11
C VAL A 224 -40.12 -14.41 12.67
N THR A 225 -40.29 -13.14 12.30
CA THR A 225 -41.49 -12.35 12.57
C THR A 225 -42.11 -11.94 11.24
N ALA A 226 -43.31 -12.40 10.96
CA ALA A 226 -44.00 -12.13 9.70
C ALA A 226 -45.38 -11.51 9.97
N THR A 227 -45.55 -10.27 9.57
CA THR A 227 -46.79 -9.51 9.77
C THR A 227 -47.42 -9.21 8.42
N GLY A 228 -48.61 -9.75 8.17
CA GLY A 228 -49.41 -9.41 7.01
C GLY A 228 -49.83 -7.95 7.06
N GLY A 229 -49.92 -7.28 5.91
CA GLY A 229 -50.62 -5.99 5.87
C GLY A 229 -52.12 -6.18 6.04
N ASP A 230 -52.91 -5.10 6.00
CA ASP A 230 -54.33 -5.05 6.36
C ASP A 230 -55.23 -6.21 5.91
N TYR A 231 -54.89 -6.92 4.82
CA TYR A 231 -55.63 -8.06 4.30
C TYR A 231 -54.73 -9.25 3.86
N GLY A 232 -53.51 -9.35 4.38
CA GLY A 232 -52.58 -10.44 4.08
C GLY A 232 -52.46 -11.43 5.22
N ALA A 233 -52.01 -12.65 4.92
CA ALA A 233 -51.57 -13.58 5.96
C ALA A 233 -50.24 -13.11 6.59
N GLY A 234 -49.93 -13.54 7.82
CA GLY A 234 -48.58 -13.39 8.36
C GLY A 234 -47.57 -14.12 7.48
N ILE A 235 -47.78 -15.43 7.32
CA ILE A 235 -47.03 -16.30 6.39
C ILE A 235 -48.02 -16.98 5.45
N GLY A 236 -47.83 -16.84 4.14
CA GLY A 236 -48.64 -17.50 3.12
C GLY A 236 -49.23 -16.54 2.10
N GLY A 237 -50.54 -16.56 1.91
CA GLY A 237 -51.22 -15.86 0.82
C GLY A 237 -51.48 -14.36 1.08
N GLY A 238 -51.48 -13.57 0.01
CA GLY A 238 -52.06 -12.23 0.03
C GLY A 238 -53.59 -12.27 0.02
N PHE A 239 -54.27 -11.12 -0.13
CA PHE A 239 -55.72 -11.06 -0.23
C PHE A 239 -56.25 -12.00 -1.32
N GLU A 240 -57.22 -12.88 -1.01
CA GLU A 240 -57.74 -13.97 -1.88
C GLU A 240 -56.73 -15.07 -2.27
N GLY A 241 -55.47 -14.95 -1.86
CA GLY A 241 -54.41 -15.91 -2.15
C GLY A 241 -54.44 -17.10 -1.18
N SER A 242 -54.24 -18.31 -1.69
CA SER A 242 -54.03 -19.49 -0.84
C SER A 242 -52.63 -19.48 -0.22
N GLY A 243 -52.49 -20.10 0.97
CA GLY A 243 -51.24 -20.18 1.71
C GLY A 243 -50.07 -20.88 1.01
N GLY A 244 -50.31 -21.62 -0.07
CA GLY A 244 -49.26 -22.34 -0.79
C GLY A 244 -48.80 -23.60 -0.05
N ILE A 245 -47.51 -23.91 -0.10
CA ILE A 245 -46.88 -24.98 0.67
C ILE A 245 -46.03 -24.33 1.76
N ILE A 246 -46.36 -24.57 3.02
CA ILE A 246 -45.67 -23.99 4.18
C ILE A 246 -45.14 -25.15 5.02
N ASN A 247 -43.82 -25.26 5.14
CA ASN A 247 -43.15 -26.24 5.97
C ASN A 247 -42.37 -25.52 7.07
N ILE A 248 -42.63 -25.87 8.33
CA ILE A 248 -41.91 -25.31 9.48
C ILE A 248 -41.39 -26.47 10.32
N SER A 249 -40.09 -26.67 10.32
CA SER A 249 -39.42 -27.78 11.02
C SER A 249 -38.56 -27.34 12.20
N GLY A 250 -38.32 -26.03 12.37
CA GLY A 250 -37.50 -25.48 13.46
C GLY A 250 -37.55 -23.94 13.52
N GLY A 251 -36.85 -23.36 14.49
CA GLY A 251 -36.80 -21.91 14.72
C GLY A 251 -37.96 -21.34 15.55
N THR A 252 -37.86 -20.05 15.87
CA THR A 252 -38.91 -19.29 16.58
C THR A 252 -39.68 -18.43 15.59
N VAL A 253 -40.95 -18.75 15.35
CA VAL A 253 -41.79 -18.12 14.32
C VAL A 253 -42.97 -17.39 14.97
N THR A 254 -43.06 -16.08 14.75
CA THR A 254 -44.22 -15.26 15.09
C THR A 254 -44.91 -14.80 13.80
N ALA A 255 -46.15 -15.22 13.58
CA ALA A 255 -46.89 -14.93 12.37
C ALA A 255 -48.22 -14.25 12.70
N VAL A 256 -48.38 -13.00 12.24
CA VAL A 256 -49.55 -12.17 12.54
C VAL A 256 -50.24 -11.81 11.24
N GLY A 257 -51.47 -12.30 11.07
CA GLY A 257 -52.33 -11.93 9.95
C GLY A 257 -52.87 -10.52 10.10
N GLY A 258 -53.00 -9.82 8.98
CA GLY A 258 -53.79 -8.60 8.93
C GLY A 258 -55.28 -8.90 9.00
N SER A 259 -56.11 -7.86 8.95
CA SER A 259 -57.57 -7.99 9.07
C SER A 259 -58.12 -9.09 8.14
N SER A 260 -58.76 -10.09 8.74
CA SER A 260 -59.33 -11.28 8.08
C SER A 260 -58.33 -12.25 7.42
N GLY A 261 -57.03 -11.98 7.48
CA GLY A 261 -55.96 -12.85 7.03
C GLY A 261 -55.50 -13.83 8.11
N ALA A 262 -55.02 -15.00 7.70
CA ALA A 262 -54.52 -15.99 8.64
C ALA A 262 -53.18 -15.57 9.27
N GLY A 263 -52.86 -16.06 10.47
CA GLY A 263 -51.49 -15.97 10.97
C GLY A 263 -50.55 -16.73 10.04
N ILE A 264 -50.85 -18.02 9.80
CA ILE A 264 -50.16 -18.88 8.83
C ILE A 264 -51.20 -19.51 7.89
N GLY A 265 -51.12 -19.23 6.59
CA GLY A 265 -51.96 -19.84 5.56
C GLY A 265 -52.55 -18.80 4.60
N GLY A 266 -53.87 -18.79 4.40
CA GLY A 266 -54.52 -17.97 3.38
C GLY A 266 -54.80 -16.52 3.82
N GLY A 267 -54.81 -15.59 2.87
CA GLY A 267 -55.45 -14.29 3.07
C GLY A 267 -56.98 -14.40 3.03
N PRO A 268 -57.75 -13.32 3.26
CA PRO A 268 -59.21 -13.34 3.20
C PRO A 268 -59.73 -14.03 1.94
N SER A 269 -60.69 -14.95 2.07
CA SER A 269 -61.23 -15.84 1.02
C SER A 269 -60.25 -16.85 0.40
N GLY A 270 -58.95 -16.77 0.72
CA GLY A 270 -57.93 -17.74 0.34
C GLY A 270 -57.93 -18.97 1.25
N GLY A 271 -57.75 -20.15 0.65
CA GLY A 271 -57.65 -21.42 1.38
C GLY A 271 -56.29 -21.60 2.06
N SER A 272 -56.21 -22.50 3.04
CA SER A 272 -54.98 -22.70 3.84
C SER A 272 -53.77 -23.19 3.05
N GLY A 273 -53.97 -23.90 1.94
CA GLY A 273 -52.89 -24.61 1.25
C GLY A 273 -52.44 -25.85 2.02
N THR A 274 -51.18 -26.26 1.85
CA THR A 274 -50.55 -27.35 2.59
C THR A 274 -49.62 -26.78 3.66
N ILE A 275 -49.89 -27.07 4.92
CA ILE A 275 -49.14 -26.60 6.07
C ILE A 275 -48.61 -27.82 6.83
N ASN A 276 -47.29 -27.95 6.92
CA ASN A 276 -46.62 -28.99 7.67
C ASN A 276 -45.76 -28.36 8.77
N ILE A 277 -45.99 -28.76 10.01
CA ILE A 277 -45.25 -28.32 11.18
C ILE A 277 -44.65 -29.55 11.86
N SER A 278 -43.34 -29.52 12.11
CA SER A 278 -42.59 -30.66 12.65
C SER A 278 -41.32 -30.23 13.39
N GLY A 279 -40.53 -31.20 13.85
CA GLY A 279 -39.26 -30.96 14.55
C GLY A 279 -39.44 -30.14 15.82
N ASN A 280 -38.52 -29.23 16.10
CA ASN A 280 -38.49 -28.42 17.33
C ASN A 280 -39.07 -27.00 17.16
N ALA A 281 -39.85 -26.76 16.10
CA ALA A 281 -40.39 -25.43 15.79
C ALA A 281 -41.19 -24.81 16.96
N GLN A 282 -40.92 -23.54 17.26
CA GLN A 282 -41.66 -22.75 18.26
C GLN A 282 -42.48 -21.67 17.55
N ILE A 283 -43.80 -21.86 17.47
CA ILE A 283 -44.68 -21.04 16.64
C ILE A 283 -45.69 -20.29 17.51
N THR A 284 -45.80 -18.98 17.31
CA THR A 284 -46.92 -18.16 17.76
C THR A 284 -47.64 -17.62 16.53
N ALA A 285 -48.91 -18.00 16.36
CA ALA A 285 -49.70 -17.58 15.22
C ALA A 285 -50.96 -16.83 15.67
N THR A 286 -51.22 -15.69 15.03
CA THR A 286 -52.33 -14.79 15.33
C THR A 286 -53.05 -14.43 14.05
N GLY A 287 -54.29 -14.87 13.91
CA GLY A 287 -55.19 -14.44 12.84
C GLY A 287 -55.71 -13.04 13.10
N GLY A 288 -55.91 -12.25 12.04
CA GLY A 288 -56.34 -10.86 12.19
C GLY A 288 -57.85 -10.69 12.32
N GLY A 289 -58.24 -9.52 12.84
CA GLY A 289 -59.62 -9.14 13.17
C GLY A 289 -60.60 -9.12 11.97
N PRO A 290 -61.91 -9.01 12.20
CA PRO A 290 -62.91 -9.11 11.14
C PRO A 290 -62.99 -7.84 10.28
N ILE A 291 -63.38 -7.97 9.01
CA ILE A 291 -63.68 -6.82 8.12
C ILE A 291 -65.12 -6.91 7.61
N MET A 292 -65.86 -5.79 7.65
CA MET A 292 -67.17 -5.59 6.98
C MET A 292 -68.13 -6.80 7.03
N GLY A 293 -68.35 -7.38 8.21
CA GLY A 293 -69.29 -8.50 8.41
C GLY A 293 -68.74 -9.91 8.09
N ARG A 294 -67.44 -10.04 7.79
CA ARG A 294 -66.74 -11.34 7.67
C ARG A 294 -66.22 -11.81 9.03
N GLN A 295 -65.94 -13.11 9.16
CA GLN A 295 -65.32 -13.71 10.35
C GLN A 295 -63.85 -13.28 10.49
N ASN A 296 -63.21 -13.63 11.60
CA ASN A 296 -61.77 -13.41 11.79
C ASN A 296 -60.96 -14.32 10.84
N GLY A 297 -59.70 -13.94 10.60
CA GLY A 297 -58.72 -14.85 10.04
C GLY A 297 -58.37 -15.95 11.05
N TRP A 298 -57.93 -17.11 10.55
CA TRP A 298 -57.54 -18.24 11.38
C TRP A 298 -56.10 -18.05 11.83
N ASP A 299 -55.74 -18.47 13.04
CA ASP A 299 -54.34 -18.37 13.48
C ASP A 299 -53.44 -19.23 12.57
N ILE A 300 -53.88 -20.45 12.26
CA ILE A 300 -53.32 -21.27 11.18
C ILE A 300 -54.47 -21.79 10.33
N GLY A 301 -54.39 -21.67 9.02
CA GLY A 301 -55.43 -22.15 8.11
C GLY A 301 -55.85 -21.12 7.06
N SER A 302 -57.13 -21.09 6.74
CA SER A 302 -57.66 -20.21 5.69
C SER A 302 -57.82 -18.77 6.19
N GLY A 303 -58.00 -17.81 5.30
CA GLY A 303 -58.51 -16.49 5.69
C GLY A 303 -60.04 -16.49 5.79
N SER A 304 -60.61 -15.36 6.22
CA SER A 304 -62.06 -15.27 6.45
C SER A 304 -62.89 -15.39 5.17
N GLY A 305 -64.04 -16.07 5.25
CA GLY A 305 -64.95 -16.23 4.12
C GLY A 305 -64.50 -17.24 3.05
N SER A 306 -63.41 -17.97 3.27
CA SER A 306 -63.02 -19.07 2.38
C SER A 306 -63.77 -20.36 2.72
N SER A 307 -64.28 -21.05 1.70
CA SER A 307 -64.67 -22.48 1.77
C SER A 307 -63.52 -23.41 1.41
N GLY A 308 -62.35 -22.86 1.05
CA GLY A 308 -61.19 -23.60 0.58
C GLY A 308 -60.61 -24.49 1.67
N THR A 309 -60.51 -25.79 1.36
CA THR A 309 -59.88 -26.80 2.21
C THR A 309 -58.39 -26.88 1.90
N GLY A 310 -57.57 -27.02 2.92
CA GLY A 310 -56.18 -27.45 2.76
C GLY A 310 -55.78 -28.41 3.88
N THR A 311 -54.53 -28.86 3.83
CA THR A 311 -54.02 -29.90 4.73
C THR A 311 -53.16 -29.27 5.81
N LEU A 312 -53.47 -29.52 7.07
CA LEU A 312 -52.57 -29.22 8.19
C LEU A 312 -52.06 -30.53 8.77
N LYS A 313 -50.73 -30.67 8.82
CA LYS A 313 -50.05 -31.74 9.56
C LYS A 313 -49.19 -31.08 10.64
N ILE A 314 -49.44 -31.43 11.89
CA ILE A 314 -48.53 -31.13 13.00
C ILE A 314 -48.07 -32.49 13.52
N ALA A 315 -46.76 -32.76 13.49
CA ALA A 315 -46.22 -34.03 13.94
C ALA A 315 -44.80 -33.85 14.46
N GLY A 316 -44.53 -34.36 15.66
CA GLY A 316 -43.14 -34.56 16.12
C GLY A 316 -42.42 -35.59 15.26
N ASP A 317 -41.09 -35.53 15.24
CA ASP A 317 -40.24 -36.48 14.50
C ASP A 317 -39.85 -37.71 15.34
N GLY A 318 -40.37 -37.81 16.57
CA GLY A 318 -40.10 -38.88 17.51
C GLY A 318 -39.05 -38.52 18.58
N ASN A 319 -38.24 -37.48 18.36
CA ASN A 319 -37.26 -36.98 19.32
C ASN A 319 -37.58 -35.56 19.79
N ASP A 320 -38.11 -34.71 18.91
CA ASP A 320 -38.54 -33.35 19.19
C ASP A 320 -40.01 -33.13 18.76
N ASN A 321 -40.72 -32.28 19.52
CA ASN A 321 -42.09 -31.90 19.22
C ASN A 321 -42.21 -30.39 18.97
N PRO A 322 -42.99 -29.96 17.97
CA PRO A 322 -43.23 -28.56 17.74
C PRO A 322 -44.17 -27.98 18.80
N THR A 323 -43.90 -26.75 19.23
CA THR A 323 -44.81 -25.95 20.06
C THR A 323 -45.58 -25.00 19.18
N VAL A 324 -46.92 -25.01 19.26
CA VAL A 324 -47.77 -24.08 18.51
C VAL A 324 -48.75 -23.38 19.45
N VAL A 325 -48.61 -22.07 19.54
CA VAL A 325 -49.49 -21.17 20.29
C VAL A 325 -50.42 -20.46 19.32
N PHE A 326 -51.71 -20.62 19.57
CA PHE A 326 -52.82 -19.98 18.85
C PHE A 326 -53.39 -18.89 19.77
N THR A 327 -53.37 -17.63 19.33
CA THR A 327 -53.79 -16.51 20.18
C THR A 327 -55.27 -16.15 20.05
N THR A 328 -55.93 -16.56 18.97
CA THR A 328 -57.28 -16.09 18.60
C THR A 328 -58.24 -17.21 18.20
N TYR A 329 -57.95 -17.99 17.14
CA TYR A 329 -58.81 -19.07 16.60
C TYR A 329 -58.01 -20.22 15.97
N GLY A 330 -58.20 -21.48 16.43
CA GLY A 330 -57.58 -22.70 15.84
C GLY A 330 -58.28 -23.21 14.57
N THR A 331 -57.66 -24.13 13.78
CA THR A 331 -57.92 -24.44 12.33
C THR A 331 -59.22 -25.23 11.99
N ASN A 332 -59.81 -25.06 10.79
CA ASN A 332 -60.99 -25.83 10.26
C ASN A 332 -60.63 -26.86 9.16
N ALA A 333 -59.41 -27.39 9.12
CA ALA A 333 -59.03 -28.32 8.04
C ALA A 333 -59.82 -29.64 8.11
N LEU A 334 -60.54 -29.97 7.03
CA LEU A 334 -61.18 -31.28 6.84
C LEU A 334 -60.09 -32.36 6.73
N VAL A 335 -59.97 -33.22 7.74
CA VAL A 335 -59.17 -34.46 7.67
C VAL A 335 -59.75 -35.35 6.55
N PRO A 336 -58.98 -35.78 5.53
CA PRO A 336 -59.47 -36.66 4.49
C PRO A 336 -60.04 -37.96 5.05
N THR A 337 -61.18 -38.42 4.51
CA THR A 337 -61.80 -39.69 4.90
C THR A 337 -60.85 -40.86 4.67
N GLY A 338 -60.54 -41.61 5.73
CA GLY A 338 -59.66 -42.79 5.69
C GLY A 338 -58.29 -42.63 6.38
N VAL A 339 -57.96 -41.44 6.89
CA VAL A 339 -56.75 -41.20 7.69
C VAL A 339 -57.08 -41.36 9.18
N GLU A 340 -56.47 -42.34 9.85
CA GLU A 340 -56.48 -42.42 11.32
C GLU A 340 -55.90 -41.13 11.90
N LYS A 341 -56.62 -40.52 12.86
CA LYS A 341 -56.35 -39.20 13.43
C LYS A 341 -54.88 -39.07 13.88
N PRO A 342 -54.04 -38.24 13.24
CA PRO A 342 -52.68 -38.01 13.71
C PRO A 342 -52.72 -36.79 14.64
N TYR A 343 -53.18 -36.98 15.88
CA TYR A 343 -52.87 -36.06 16.98
C TYR A 343 -52.31 -36.85 18.15
N THR A 344 -51.36 -37.73 17.89
CA THR A 344 -50.50 -38.28 18.93
C THR A 344 -49.34 -37.31 19.14
N ASN A 345 -49.32 -36.66 20.31
CA ASN A 345 -48.21 -35.84 20.85
C ASN A 345 -48.04 -34.40 20.32
N CYS A 346 -49.11 -33.72 19.90
CA CYS A 346 -49.06 -32.26 19.65
C CYS A 346 -49.79 -31.47 20.73
N THR A 347 -49.14 -30.47 21.30
CA THR A 347 -49.75 -29.50 22.22
C THR A 347 -50.32 -28.33 21.42
N ILE A 348 -51.64 -28.27 21.27
CA ILE A 348 -52.38 -27.13 20.70
C ILE A 348 -52.78 -26.23 21.87
N GLN A 349 -52.05 -25.14 22.11
CA GLN A 349 -52.42 -24.14 23.12
C GLN A 349 -53.11 -22.96 22.45
N GLY A 350 -54.42 -22.84 22.65
CA GLY A 350 -55.17 -21.62 22.32
C GLY A 350 -56.66 -21.76 22.59
N ALA A 351 -57.29 -20.68 23.02
CA ALA A 351 -58.74 -20.65 23.24
C ALA A 351 -59.50 -20.85 21.91
N GLY A 352 -60.49 -21.73 21.89
CA GLY A 352 -61.49 -21.82 20.79
C GLY A 352 -61.11 -22.67 19.56
N ALA A 353 -60.06 -23.48 19.61
CA ALA A 353 -59.81 -24.49 18.57
C ALA A 353 -60.95 -25.53 18.60
N LYS A 354 -61.66 -25.78 17.50
CA LYS A 354 -62.82 -26.70 17.44
C LYS A 354 -62.67 -27.77 16.37
N ASP A 355 -63.12 -29.00 16.64
CA ASP A 355 -63.21 -30.05 15.63
C ASP A 355 -64.38 -29.82 14.64
N LYS A 356 -64.53 -30.68 13.62
CA LYS A 356 -65.61 -30.60 12.62
C LYS A 356 -67.04 -30.72 13.19
N LYS A 357 -67.19 -31.03 14.48
CA LYS A 357 -68.46 -31.09 15.20
C LYS A 357 -68.64 -29.91 16.16
N GLY A 358 -67.69 -28.96 16.18
CA GLY A 358 -67.74 -27.77 17.04
C GLY A 358 -67.24 -28.01 18.46
N ILE A 359 -66.52 -29.12 18.72
CA ILE A 359 -66.00 -29.46 20.05
C ILE A 359 -64.65 -28.78 20.26
N ASP A 360 -64.49 -28.05 21.36
CA ASP A 360 -63.21 -27.43 21.72
C ASP A 360 -62.13 -28.53 21.90
N ILE A 361 -61.05 -28.43 21.12
CA ILE A 361 -59.88 -29.31 21.13
C ILE A 361 -58.68 -28.68 21.85
N ALA A 362 -58.90 -27.54 22.52
CA ALA A 362 -57.93 -26.94 23.41
C ALA A 362 -57.90 -27.69 24.74
N GLY A 363 -56.77 -28.36 25.04
CA GLY A 363 -56.56 -29.03 26.32
C GLY A 363 -56.99 -30.51 26.34
N VAL A 364 -55.98 -31.38 26.41
CA VAL A 364 -55.88 -32.60 27.23
C VAL A 364 -57.14 -32.96 28.05
N TYR A 365 -57.92 -33.95 27.61
CA TYR A 365 -58.95 -34.56 28.47
C TYR A 365 -58.81 -36.08 28.53
N GLY A 366 -58.69 -36.59 29.76
CA GLY A 366 -59.11 -37.94 30.10
C GLY A 366 -60.65 -38.08 30.03
N PRO A 367 -61.20 -39.29 30.16
CA PRO A 367 -62.57 -39.64 29.77
C PRO A 367 -63.72 -38.91 30.48
N GLU A 368 -63.46 -38.06 31.49
CA GLU A 368 -64.47 -37.30 32.25
C GLU A 368 -64.35 -35.77 32.16
N GLY A 369 -63.51 -35.22 31.26
CA GLY A 369 -63.50 -33.77 31.04
C GLY A 369 -62.85 -32.94 32.16
N LYS A 370 -61.90 -33.53 32.91
CA LYS A 370 -61.04 -32.78 33.86
C LYS A 370 -59.63 -32.64 33.29
N GLU A 371 -59.08 -31.44 33.44
CA GLU A 371 -57.77 -31.00 32.94
C GLU A 371 -56.63 -31.77 33.61
N GLN A 372 -55.73 -32.37 32.81
CA GLN A 372 -54.43 -32.84 33.31
C GLN A 372 -53.42 -31.74 32.97
N ALA A 373 -53.01 -30.96 33.97
CA ALA A 373 -51.99 -29.93 33.75
C ALA A 373 -50.64 -30.60 33.41
N HIS A 374 -50.03 -30.20 32.31
CA HIS A 374 -48.65 -30.60 31.99
C HIS A 374 -47.67 -29.97 32.98
N LEU A 375 -46.56 -30.66 33.25
CA LEU A 375 -45.42 -30.06 33.92
C LEU A 375 -44.77 -29.07 32.96
N ILE A 376 -44.91 -27.79 33.25
CA ILE A 376 -44.24 -26.69 32.56
C ILE A 376 -42.90 -26.51 33.25
N ILE A 377 -41.82 -26.65 32.47
CA ILE A 377 -40.47 -26.43 32.93
C ILE A 377 -39.93 -25.16 32.28
N THR A 378 -39.55 -24.18 33.09
CA THR A 378 -39.07 -22.88 32.61
C THR A 378 -37.81 -22.45 33.34
N GLY A 379 -36.94 -21.74 32.63
CA GLY A 379 -35.74 -21.14 33.22
C GLY A 379 -34.63 -22.14 33.55
N VAL A 380 -34.66 -23.35 32.98
CA VAL A 380 -33.60 -24.35 33.19
C VAL A 380 -32.46 -24.12 32.20
N PRO A 381 -31.19 -24.05 32.66
CA PRO A 381 -30.04 -23.92 31.78
C PRO A 381 -29.87 -25.15 30.88
N THR A 382 -29.58 -24.91 29.61
CA THR A 382 -29.21 -25.96 28.64
C THR A 382 -27.72 -26.29 28.69
N ASN A 383 -26.90 -25.40 29.24
CA ASN A 383 -25.48 -25.61 29.50
C ASN A 383 -25.16 -25.20 30.93
N MET A 384 -24.30 -25.96 31.60
CA MET A 384 -23.79 -25.62 32.92
C MET A 384 -22.27 -25.76 32.94
N THR A 385 -21.58 -25.01 33.78
CA THR A 385 -20.15 -25.24 34.06
C THR A 385 -19.97 -26.07 35.32
N VAL A 386 -18.90 -26.87 35.40
CA VAL A 386 -18.61 -27.66 36.61
C VAL A 386 -18.59 -26.76 37.85
N ASN A 387 -19.32 -27.17 38.90
CA ASN A 387 -19.65 -26.47 40.15
C ASN A 387 -20.80 -25.45 40.10
N GLU A 388 -21.43 -25.22 38.96
CA GLU A 388 -22.67 -24.43 38.93
C GLU A 388 -23.83 -25.21 39.56
N THR A 389 -24.70 -24.46 40.23
CA THR A 389 -25.93 -24.99 40.86
C THR A 389 -27.16 -24.29 40.34
N PHE A 390 -28.24 -25.03 40.17
CA PHE A 390 -29.52 -24.52 39.71
C PHE A 390 -30.68 -25.13 40.50
N ASP A 391 -31.63 -24.32 40.97
CA ASP A 391 -32.78 -24.81 41.75
C ASP A 391 -34.04 -24.95 40.89
N LEU A 392 -34.51 -26.19 40.73
CA LEU A 392 -35.70 -26.54 39.96
C LEU A 392 -37.02 -26.24 40.70
N SER A 393 -36.99 -25.86 41.98
CA SER A 393 -38.18 -25.66 42.80
C SER A 393 -39.13 -24.58 42.26
N SER A 394 -38.57 -23.55 41.62
CA SER A 394 -39.32 -22.46 40.97
C SER A 394 -39.52 -22.66 39.48
N SER A 395 -38.80 -23.63 38.89
CA SER A 395 -38.74 -23.88 37.46
C SER A 395 -39.80 -24.85 36.98
N VAL A 396 -40.39 -25.63 37.88
CA VAL A 396 -41.42 -26.62 37.57
C VAL A 396 -42.78 -26.14 38.06
N THR A 397 -43.71 -25.94 37.14
CA THR A 397 -45.10 -25.54 37.43
C THR A 397 -46.09 -26.46 36.72
N GLY A 398 -47.36 -26.55 37.17
CA GLY A 398 -48.35 -27.46 36.60
C GLY A 398 -48.32 -28.89 37.17
N GLY A 399 -49.13 -29.81 36.62
CA GLY A 399 -49.40 -31.14 37.20
C GLY A 399 -50.66 -31.22 38.08
N SER A 400 -50.97 -32.42 38.60
CA SER A 400 -52.09 -32.61 39.54
C SER A 400 -51.84 -31.87 40.86
N THR A 401 -52.91 -31.41 41.53
CA THR A 401 -52.83 -30.61 42.77
C THR A 401 -52.43 -31.43 44.01
N THR A 402 -52.25 -32.75 43.90
CA THR A 402 -52.10 -33.63 45.07
C THR A 402 -50.93 -34.63 45.03
N GLY A 403 -50.24 -34.81 43.90
CA GLY A 403 -49.07 -35.72 43.78
C GLY A 403 -47.73 -35.10 44.21
N ALA A 404 -46.74 -35.91 44.60
CA ALA A 404 -45.37 -35.44 44.87
C ALA A 404 -44.58 -35.21 43.56
N ILE A 405 -43.64 -34.27 43.55
CA ILE A 405 -42.68 -34.07 42.44
C ILE A 405 -41.37 -34.74 42.86
N THR A 406 -40.80 -35.54 41.97
CA THR A 406 -39.49 -36.17 42.14
C THR A 406 -38.63 -35.90 40.92
N TYR A 407 -37.31 -35.89 41.13
CA TYR A 407 -36.34 -35.59 40.10
C TYR A 407 -35.32 -36.71 40.06
N SER A 408 -34.96 -37.14 38.86
CA SER A 408 -33.93 -38.15 38.66
C SER A 408 -33.00 -37.72 37.53
N VAL A 409 -31.71 -37.99 37.68
CA VAL A 409 -30.71 -37.69 36.65
C VAL A 409 -30.32 -38.97 35.95
N THR A 410 -30.21 -38.90 34.64
CA THR A 410 -29.64 -39.94 33.80
C THR A 410 -28.54 -39.33 32.94
N GLY A 411 -27.49 -40.11 32.61
CA GLY A 411 -26.29 -39.60 31.96
C GLY A 411 -25.20 -39.20 32.96
N SER A 412 -24.22 -38.42 32.50
CA SER A 412 -23.04 -38.03 33.26
C SER A 412 -22.95 -36.52 33.35
N GLY A 413 -22.63 -35.99 34.53
CA GLY A 413 -22.26 -34.58 34.71
C GLY A 413 -23.10 -33.79 35.71
N LEU A 414 -24.31 -34.25 36.03
CA LEU A 414 -25.19 -33.60 37.00
C LEU A 414 -25.50 -34.53 38.19
N THR A 415 -25.74 -33.94 39.35
CA THR A 415 -26.43 -34.56 40.48
C THR A 415 -27.65 -33.72 40.86
N VAL A 416 -28.66 -34.35 41.47
CA VAL A 416 -29.77 -33.63 42.09
C VAL A 416 -29.75 -33.91 43.59
N GLU A 417 -29.66 -32.85 44.38
CA GLU A 417 -29.63 -32.86 45.84
C GLU A 417 -30.86 -32.13 46.41
N ASN A 418 -31.25 -32.47 47.65
CA ASN A 418 -32.35 -31.83 48.37
C ASN A 418 -33.66 -31.73 47.57
N GLU A 419 -33.96 -32.74 46.75
CA GLU A 419 -35.18 -32.86 45.95
C GLU A 419 -35.43 -31.76 44.90
N SER A 420 -34.56 -30.77 44.69
CA SER A 420 -34.73 -29.77 43.61
C SER A 420 -33.45 -29.08 43.15
N ILE A 421 -32.33 -29.19 43.86
CA ILE A 421 -31.09 -28.50 43.53
C ILE A 421 -30.25 -29.36 42.61
N VAL A 422 -30.03 -28.90 41.39
CA VAL A 422 -29.14 -29.52 40.38
C VAL A 422 -27.74 -28.96 40.56
N THR A 423 -26.73 -29.82 40.64
CA THR A 423 -25.32 -29.40 40.66
C THR A 423 -24.58 -30.04 39.50
N ALA A 424 -23.81 -29.25 38.77
CA ALA A 424 -22.86 -29.72 37.79
C ALA A 424 -21.59 -30.24 38.49
N VAL A 425 -21.33 -31.54 38.41
CA VAL A 425 -20.25 -32.20 39.17
C VAL A 425 -19.09 -32.67 38.30
N GLN A 426 -19.31 -32.89 37.01
CA GLN A 426 -18.25 -33.27 36.06
C GLN A 426 -18.70 -32.99 34.62
N VAL A 427 -17.78 -33.01 33.67
CA VAL A 427 -18.10 -32.88 32.24
C VAL A 427 -18.98 -34.04 31.77
N GLY A 428 -19.93 -33.72 30.92
CA GLY A 428 -20.75 -34.70 30.25
C GLY A 428 -22.10 -34.15 29.82
N THR A 429 -22.93 -35.03 29.28
CA THR A 429 -24.32 -34.70 28.97
C THR A 429 -25.22 -35.47 29.91
N ALA A 430 -26.12 -34.75 30.55
CA ALA A 430 -27.07 -35.31 31.47
C ALA A 430 -28.49 -34.87 31.11
N THR A 431 -29.44 -35.69 31.54
CA THR A 431 -30.87 -35.48 31.36
C THR A 431 -31.54 -35.59 32.71
N ILE A 432 -32.32 -34.58 33.06
CA ILE A 432 -33.11 -34.57 34.28
C ILE A 432 -34.53 -34.99 33.93
N THR A 433 -34.99 -36.07 34.54
CA THR A 433 -36.37 -36.52 34.45
C THR A 433 -37.13 -36.04 35.67
N VAL A 434 -38.09 -35.15 35.43
CA VAL A 434 -39.04 -34.64 36.42
C VAL A 434 -40.29 -35.52 36.37
N THR A 435 -40.64 -36.15 37.49
CA THR A 435 -41.81 -37.01 37.61
C THR A 435 -42.78 -36.42 38.62
N LYS A 436 -44.03 -36.18 38.18
CA LYS A 436 -45.15 -35.92 39.08
C LYS A 436 -45.95 -37.20 39.24
N GLU A 437 -46.06 -37.69 40.48
CA GLU A 437 -46.81 -38.90 40.76
C GLU A 437 -48.29 -38.74 40.40
N GLY A 438 -48.89 -39.80 39.87
CA GLY A 438 -50.30 -39.83 39.53
C GLY A 438 -51.19 -39.82 40.78
N ASP A 439 -52.46 -39.53 40.60
CA ASP A 439 -53.48 -39.67 41.63
C ASP A 439 -54.64 -40.56 41.14
N LYS A 440 -55.73 -40.63 41.91
CA LYS A 440 -56.90 -41.45 41.56
C LYS A 440 -57.64 -41.00 40.28
N TYR A 441 -57.32 -39.83 39.73
CA TYR A 441 -57.96 -39.25 38.54
C TYR A 441 -56.99 -39.14 37.36
N PHE A 442 -55.69 -39.06 37.60
CA PHE A 442 -54.67 -38.83 36.58
C PHE A 442 -53.48 -39.80 36.73
N SER A 443 -53.00 -40.36 35.63
CA SER A 443 -51.75 -41.12 35.62
C SER A 443 -50.55 -40.21 35.94
N SER A 444 -49.44 -40.82 36.37
CA SER A 444 -48.17 -40.09 36.56
C SER A 444 -47.77 -39.35 35.29
N VAL A 445 -47.25 -38.14 35.44
CA VAL A 445 -46.79 -37.29 34.34
C VAL A 445 -45.28 -37.12 34.45
N LEU A 446 -44.59 -37.27 33.33
CA LEU A 446 -43.14 -37.11 33.21
C LEU A 446 -42.83 -35.90 32.33
N ALA A 447 -41.80 -35.14 32.69
CA ALA A 447 -41.19 -34.15 31.82
C ALA A 447 -39.67 -34.35 31.83
N ILE A 448 -39.06 -34.29 30.66
CA ILE A 448 -37.64 -34.55 30.48
C ILE A 448 -36.97 -33.23 30.14
N ILE A 449 -35.97 -32.86 30.93
CA ILE A 449 -35.03 -31.80 30.63
C ILE A 449 -33.80 -32.47 30.03
N GLY A 450 -33.78 -32.56 28.70
CA GLY A 450 -32.73 -33.25 27.95
C GLY A 450 -31.54 -32.35 27.64
N ASN A 451 -30.43 -32.99 27.24
CA ASN A 451 -29.26 -32.35 26.64
C ASN A 451 -28.64 -31.21 27.46
N ILE A 452 -28.64 -31.32 28.80
CA ILE A 452 -27.87 -30.38 29.61
C ILE A 452 -26.40 -30.74 29.44
N ILE A 453 -25.65 -29.84 28.80
CA ILE A 453 -24.23 -30.03 28.55
C ILE A 453 -23.47 -29.39 29.70
N VAL A 454 -22.72 -30.21 30.43
CA VAL A 454 -21.79 -29.73 31.44
C VAL A 454 -20.42 -29.61 30.81
N THR A 455 -19.90 -28.39 30.75
CA THR A 455 -18.55 -28.09 30.24
C THR A 455 -17.62 -27.71 31.38
N GLU A 456 -16.31 -27.82 31.16
CA GLU A 456 -15.34 -27.19 32.06
C GLU A 456 -15.53 -25.66 32.02
N PRO A 457 -15.20 -24.94 33.12
CA PRO A 457 -15.16 -23.49 33.09
C PRO A 457 -14.12 -23.03 32.05
N VAL A 458 -14.56 -22.14 31.15
CA VAL A 458 -13.67 -21.52 30.17
C VAL A 458 -12.78 -20.52 30.92
N THR A 459 -11.48 -20.76 30.91
CA THR A 459 -10.50 -19.92 31.59
C THR A 459 -9.58 -19.26 30.58
N LEU A 460 -9.21 -18.00 30.84
CA LEU A 460 -8.20 -17.32 30.05
C LEU A 460 -6.85 -18.03 30.24
N GLU A 461 -6.33 -18.64 29.19
CA GLU A 461 -5.08 -19.40 29.27
C GLU A 461 -3.87 -18.49 29.03
N ARG A 462 -3.93 -17.65 28.01
CA ARG A 462 -2.88 -16.68 27.68
C ARG A 462 -3.46 -15.44 27.03
N ILE A 463 -2.65 -14.39 26.98
CA ILE A 463 -2.91 -13.18 26.19
C ILE A 463 -1.75 -12.99 25.22
N ARG A 464 -2.01 -12.41 24.05
CA ARG A 464 -1.01 -12.08 23.03
C ARG A 464 -1.25 -10.69 22.49
N VAL A 465 -0.17 -9.98 22.18
CA VAL A 465 -0.23 -8.83 21.29
C VAL A 465 -0.40 -9.37 19.87
N THR A 466 -1.56 -9.13 19.27
CA THR A 466 -1.87 -9.57 17.90
C THR A 466 -1.76 -8.42 16.90
N SER A 467 -1.80 -7.18 17.37
CA SER A 467 -1.38 -5.99 16.63
C SER A 467 -0.58 -5.08 17.57
N GLN A 468 0.59 -4.65 17.10
CA GLN A 468 1.41 -3.64 17.79
C GLN A 468 0.69 -2.28 17.84
N PRO A 469 1.02 -1.38 18.77
CA PRO A 469 0.55 0.00 18.68
C PRO A 469 1.12 0.66 17.42
N ASP A 470 0.36 1.60 16.85
CA ASP A 470 0.76 2.35 15.66
C ASP A 470 2.05 3.14 15.88
N LYS A 471 2.34 3.50 17.14
CA LYS A 471 3.54 4.19 17.56
C LYS A 471 4.39 3.30 18.47
N VAL A 472 5.60 2.98 18.01
CA VAL A 472 6.59 2.18 18.75
C VAL A 472 7.90 2.93 19.04
N ILE A 473 8.04 4.15 18.55
CA ILE A 473 9.18 5.04 18.81
C ILE A 473 8.66 6.30 19.51
N TYR A 474 9.26 6.64 20.64
CA TYR A 474 8.90 7.80 21.45
C TYR A 474 10.12 8.69 21.66
N TYR A 475 9.91 9.99 21.71
CA TYR A 475 10.95 10.92 22.13
C TYR A 475 11.03 11.00 23.65
N VAL A 476 12.18 11.42 24.17
CA VAL A 476 12.35 11.65 25.62
C VAL A 476 11.25 12.59 26.15
N ASN A 477 10.60 12.18 27.24
CA ASN A 477 9.44 12.80 27.90
C ASN A 477 8.10 12.72 27.15
N GLU A 478 8.01 11.96 26.07
CA GLU A 478 6.75 11.74 25.36
C GLU A 478 5.82 10.78 26.13
N THR A 479 4.50 10.91 25.92
CA THR A 479 3.47 10.07 26.54
C THR A 479 3.16 8.84 25.70
N LEU A 480 2.93 7.71 26.36
CA LEU A 480 2.54 6.46 25.71
C LEU A 480 1.21 6.61 24.94
N ASP A 481 1.19 6.10 23.71
CA ASP A 481 0.02 6.02 22.84
C ASP A 481 -0.29 4.54 22.54
N LEU A 482 -1.51 4.11 22.85
CA LEU A 482 -1.96 2.73 22.68
C LEU A 482 -2.83 2.54 21.43
N THR A 483 -2.98 3.57 20.60
CA THR A 483 -3.75 3.48 19.34
C THR A 483 -3.16 2.38 18.45
N GLY A 484 -4.02 1.56 17.84
CA GLY A 484 -3.62 0.41 17.02
C GLY A 484 -3.26 -0.87 17.80
N LEU A 485 -3.04 -0.80 19.11
CA LEU A 485 -2.73 -1.98 19.93
C LEU A 485 -3.95 -2.90 20.01
N VAL A 486 -3.77 -4.15 19.57
CA VAL A 486 -4.76 -5.22 19.76
C VAL A 486 -4.14 -6.33 20.58
N VAL A 487 -4.79 -6.65 21.70
CA VAL A 487 -4.42 -7.77 22.56
C VAL A 487 -5.53 -8.80 22.51
N THR A 488 -5.19 -10.04 22.17
CA THR A 488 -6.13 -11.15 22.07
C THR A 488 -5.92 -12.11 23.23
N GLY A 489 -7.00 -12.44 23.93
CA GLY A 489 -7.04 -13.52 24.90
C GLY A 489 -7.33 -14.84 24.19
N GLU A 490 -6.58 -15.87 24.52
CA GLU A 490 -6.84 -17.26 24.12
C GLU A 490 -7.34 -18.03 25.35
N TYR A 491 -8.42 -18.77 25.17
CA TYR A 491 -9.13 -19.43 26.25
C TYR A 491 -9.00 -20.95 26.16
N SER A 492 -9.31 -21.64 27.27
CA SER A 492 -9.14 -23.10 27.40
C SER A 492 -10.04 -23.92 26.47
N ASP A 493 -11.03 -23.31 25.84
CA ASP A 493 -11.90 -23.90 24.83
C ASP A 493 -11.41 -23.62 23.39
N THR A 494 -10.17 -23.12 23.23
CA THR A 494 -9.54 -22.69 21.97
C THR A 494 -10.14 -21.45 21.32
N SER A 495 -11.15 -20.83 21.93
CA SER A 495 -11.69 -19.57 21.45
C SER A 495 -10.69 -18.42 21.67
N THR A 496 -10.86 -17.37 20.89
CA THR A 496 -10.05 -16.15 20.98
C THR A 496 -10.94 -14.91 21.01
N ALA A 497 -10.62 -13.92 21.84
CA ALA A 497 -11.34 -12.65 21.87
C ALA A 497 -10.40 -11.47 22.10
N SER A 498 -10.69 -10.33 21.46
CA SER A 498 -9.97 -9.08 21.74
C SER A 498 -10.28 -8.59 23.15
N LEU A 499 -9.23 -8.21 23.88
CA LEU A 499 -9.30 -7.72 25.26
C LEU A 499 -9.29 -6.21 25.27
N SER A 500 -10.14 -5.60 26.11
CA SER A 500 -10.13 -4.16 26.34
C SER A 500 -8.96 -3.78 27.25
N VAL A 501 -7.83 -3.42 26.64
CA VAL A 501 -6.62 -2.97 27.34
C VAL A 501 -6.62 -1.46 27.48
N THR A 502 -6.33 -0.97 28.69
CA THR A 502 -6.20 0.46 29.00
C THR A 502 -4.83 0.75 29.59
N ALA A 503 -4.49 2.03 29.81
CA ALA A 503 -3.23 2.41 30.47
C ALA A 503 -3.02 1.73 31.84
N ALA A 504 -4.10 1.38 32.57
CA ALA A 504 -4.02 0.67 33.85
C ALA A 504 -3.51 -0.77 33.72
N ASN A 505 -3.60 -1.36 32.53
CA ASN A 505 -3.09 -2.69 32.22
C ASN A 505 -1.61 -2.66 31.79
N ILE A 506 -1.03 -1.47 31.61
CA ILE A 506 0.31 -1.30 31.06
C ILE A 506 1.31 -0.95 32.16
N SER A 507 2.50 -1.56 32.09
CA SER A 507 3.64 -1.23 32.94
C SER A 507 4.95 -1.32 32.14
N GLY A 508 6.02 -0.70 32.66
CA GLY A 508 7.35 -0.74 32.04
C GLY A 508 7.69 0.43 31.12
N PHE A 509 6.72 1.29 30.80
CA PHE A 509 6.96 2.51 30.03
C PHE A 509 7.64 3.60 30.87
N ASN A 510 8.80 4.07 30.40
CA ASN A 510 9.58 5.15 30.99
C ASN A 510 10.27 5.94 29.86
N SER A 511 9.72 7.09 29.49
CA SER A 511 10.28 7.96 28.47
C SER A 511 11.29 8.99 28.99
N SER A 512 11.67 8.97 30.28
CA SER A 512 12.56 10.01 30.84
C SER A 512 14.02 9.89 30.40
N VAL A 513 14.42 8.75 29.82
CA VAL A 513 15.78 8.49 29.33
C VAL A 513 15.72 7.69 28.04
N GLU A 514 16.67 7.92 27.15
CA GLU A 514 16.87 7.13 25.94
C GLU A 514 17.08 5.65 26.28
N LYS A 515 16.37 4.78 25.56
CA LYS A 515 16.40 3.34 25.78
C LYS A 515 15.83 2.59 24.59
N ASP A 516 16.65 1.75 23.97
CA ASP A 516 16.20 0.81 22.96
C ASP A 516 15.48 -0.38 23.57
N ASN A 517 14.53 -0.93 22.82
CA ASN A 517 13.76 -2.14 23.11
C ASN A 517 13.21 -2.14 24.54
N GLN A 518 12.69 -1.00 24.98
CA GLN A 518 12.04 -0.91 26.27
C GLN A 518 10.82 -1.82 26.29
N VAL A 519 10.92 -2.88 27.10
CA VAL A 519 9.86 -3.88 27.23
C VAL A 519 8.67 -3.29 27.98
N ILE A 520 7.55 -3.23 27.29
CA ILE A 520 6.25 -2.81 27.82
C ILE A 520 5.45 -4.06 28.13
N THR A 521 4.99 -4.18 29.37
CA THR A 521 4.23 -5.34 29.83
C THR A 521 2.76 -5.00 29.92
N VAL A 522 1.95 -5.75 29.19
CA VAL A 522 0.49 -5.77 29.30
C VAL A 522 0.11 -6.84 30.31
N THR A 523 -0.65 -6.48 31.35
CA THR A 523 -1.19 -7.41 32.34
C THR A 523 -2.72 -7.39 32.32
N TYR A 524 -3.33 -8.56 32.12
CA TYR A 524 -4.78 -8.74 32.12
C TYR A 524 -5.13 -10.06 32.83
N GLU A 525 -5.93 -9.99 33.90
CA GLU A 525 -6.32 -11.16 34.73
C GLU A 525 -5.15 -12.10 35.11
N ASN A 526 -4.03 -11.52 35.58
CA ASN A 526 -2.78 -12.22 35.93
C ASN A 526 -2.03 -12.89 34.76
N LYS A 527 -2.48 -12.70 33.52
CA LYS A 527 -1.73 -13.06 32.32
C LYS A 527 -0.94 -11.87 31.83
N ILE A 528 0.26 -12.15 31.31
CA ILE A 528 1.14 -11.13 30.78
C ILE A 528 1.47 -11.41 29.33
N THR A 529 1.59 -10.34 28.55
CA THR A 529 2.26 -10.32 27.24
C THR A 529 3.08 -9.05 27.17
N THR A 530 4.06 -9.03 26.28
CA THR A 530 4.94 -7.89 26.12
C THR A 530 4.97 -7.40 24.69
N PHE A 531 5.30 -6.13 24.53
CA PHE A 531 5.81 -5.55 23.30
C PHE A 531 6.99 -4.64 23.62
N THR A 532 7.68 -4.13 22.61
CA THR A 532 8.83 -3.25 22.78
C THR A 532 8.57 -1.90 22.16
N VAL A 533 9.12 -0.86 22.78
CA VAL A 533 9.16 0.49 22.23
C VAL A 533 10.57 1.05 22.38
N ASP A 534 10.95 1.97 21.49
CA ASP A 534 12.21 2.69 21.59
C ASP A 534 11.98 4.09 22.13
N ILE A 535 12.78 4.50 23.09
CA ILE A 535 12.86 5.90 23.53
C ILE A 535 14.12 6.49 22.93
N VAL A 536 13.98 7.51 22.08
CA VAL A 536 15.10 8.15 21.37
C VAL A 536 15.21 9.63 21.73
N THR A 537 16.42 10.16 21.65
CA THR A 537 16.64 11.61 21.75
C THR A 537 16.24 12.29 20.44
N PRO A 538 15.50 13.42 20.47
CA PRO A 538 15.12 14.12 19.25
C PRO A 538 16.37 14.70 18.57
N LEU A 539 16.50 14.49 17.25
CA LEU A 539 17.57 15.10 16.47
C LEU A 539 17.21 16.56 16.20
N ILE A 540 18.11 17.47 16.54
CA ILE A 540 17.94 18.90 16.27
C ILE A 540 18.48 19.23 14.87
N PRO A 541 17.82 20.13 14.11
CA PRO A 541 18.37 20.63 12.87
C PRO A 541 19.68 21.36 13.13
N THR A 542 20.63 21.24 12.19
CA THR A 542 21.91 21.94 12.22
C THR A 542 22.24 22.49 10.84
N ILE A 543 23.19 23.42 10.78
CA ILE A 543 23.71 23.94 9.50
C ILE A 543 25.22 23.82 9.44
N ASN A 544 25.76 23.57 8.26
CA ASN A 544 27.20 23.51 8.03
C ASN A 544 27.56 24.07 6.64
N PRO A 545 28.42 25.10 6.56
CA PRO A 545 29.04 25.84 7.68
C PRO A 545 28.05 26.77 8.38
N ALA A 546 28.16 26.88 9.72
CA ALA A 546 27.36 27.81 10.52
C ALA A 546 27.84 29.27 10.44
N SER A 547 29.02 29.50 9.87
CA SER A 547 29.51 30.85 9.57
C SER A 547 30.21 30.89 8.22
N MET A 548 29.94 31.95 7.46
CA MET A 548 30.40 32.18 6.09
C MET A 548 31.02 33.58 5.96
N ASN A 549 31.88 33.74 4.97
CA ASN A 549 32.42 35.04 4.58
C ASN A 549 31.67 35.57 3.36
N TYR A 550 31.34 36.86 3.38
CA TYR A 550 30.77 37.60 2.26
C TYR A 550 31.79 38.64 1.79
N GLU A 551 32.33 38.44 0.59
CA GLU A 551 33.39 39.28 0.03
C GLU A 551 32.81 40.54 -0.60
N LEU A 552 33.14 41.70 -0.03
CA LEU A 552 32.61 43.00 -0.47
C LEU A 552 33.14 43.44 -1.84
N THR A 553 34.29 42.92 -2.28
CA THR A 553 34.93 43.24 -3.56
C THR A 553 34.48 42.33 -4.70
N THR A 554 33.96 41.14 -4.37
CA THR A 554 33.40 40.17 -5.32
C THR A 554 32.12 39.54 -4.75
N PRO A 555 31.01 40.29 -4.67
CA PRO A 555 29.77 39.82 -4.08
C PRO A 555 29.23 38.56 -4.75
N ALA A 556 28.83 37.58 -3.95
CA ALA A 556 28.21 36.34 -4.38
C ALA A 556 27.28 35.79 -3.29
N ASP A 557 26.39 34.87 -3.69
CA ASP A 557 25.40 34.30 -2.79
C ASP A 557 26.09 33.52 -1.67
N VAL A 558 25.52 33.58 -0.47
CA VAL A 558 26.02 32.83 0.67
C VAL A 558 25.13 31.63 0.91
N PHE A 559 25.71 30.44 0.99
CA PHE A 559 24.96 29.21 1.23
C PHE A 559 25.46 28.41 2.44
N THR A 560 24.56 27.63 3.03
CA THR A 560 24.87 26.65 4.06
C THR A 560 24.03 25.40 3.84
N ILE A 561 24.52 24.25 4.31
CA ILE A 561 23.81 22.98 4.20
C ILE A 561 23.07 22.71 5.51
N ILE A 562 21.76 22.56 5.43
CA ILE A 562 20.86 22.11 6.48
C ILE A 562 20.98 20.60 6.63
N THR A 563 21.22 20.15 7.86
CA THR A 563 20.90 18.79 8.31
C THR A 563 19.61 18.88 9.11
N TRP A 564 18.54 18.26 8.61
CA TRP A 564 17.18 18.50 9.08
C TRP A 564 16.87 18.00 10.50
N GLY A 565 17.61 17.02 11.01
CA GLY A 565 17.26 16.39 12.29
C GLY A 565 15.85 15.80 12.22
N ASN A 566 14.96 16.23 13.10
CA ASN A 566 13.53 15.85 13.10
C ASN A 566 12.63 16.83 12.34
N ALA A 567 13.14 17.97 11.92
CA ALA A 567 12.40 18.94 11.13
C ALA A 567 12.16 18.41 9.71
N VAL A 568 11.05 18.82 9.08
CA VAL A 568 10.73 18.47 7.68
C VAL A 568 10.79 19.70 6.78
N SER A 569 10.70 20.90 7.38
CA SER A 569 10.71 22.16 6.64
C SER A 569 11.26 23.31 7.48
N VAL A 570 11.81 24.32 6.78
CA VAL A 570 12.09 25.64 7.37
C VAL A 570 10.81 26.44 7.26
N THR A 571 10.34 26.94 8.38
CA THR A 571 9.12 27.75 8.46
C THR A 571 9.40 29.22 8.19
N ASP A 572 10.58 29.73 8.57
CA ASP A 572 10.97 31.12 8.36
C ASP A 572 12.49 31.34 8.40
N VAL A 573 12.96 32.41 7.77
CA VAL A 573 14.33 32.91 7.89
C VAL A 573 14.27 34.38 8.23
N MET A 574 14.88 34.77 9.35
CA MET A 574 14.81 36.14 9.86
C MET A 574 16.19 36.77 9.98
N TYR A 575 16.27 38.07 9.68
CA TYR A 575 17.39 38.93 10.02
C TYR A 575 16.91 40.01 11.00
N GLY A 576 17.45 40.03 12.22
CA GLY A 576 16.95 40.90 13.28
C GLY A 576 15.49 40.61 13.63
N SER A 577 14.59 41.55 13.32
CA SER A 577 13.13 41.40 13.52
C SER A 577 12.34 41.28 12.21
N GLU A 578 13.03 41.21 11.06
CA GLU A 578 12.41 41.15 9.75
C GLU A 578 12.46 39.73 9.19
N ASN A 579 11.36 39.30 8.57
CA ASN A 579 11.28 38.03 7.86
C ASN A 579 11.77 38.24 6.43
N LEU A 580 12.67 37.39 5.98
CA LEU A 580 13.11 37.36 4.59
C LEU A 580 12.02 36.73 3.71
N VAL A 581 11.97 37.12 2.44
CA VAL A 581 11.02 36.61 1.45
C VAL A 581 11.61 35.42 0.71
N LEU A 582 10.95 34.26 0.78
CA LEU A 582 11.35 33.06 0.03
C LEU A 582 11.34 33.32 -1.48
N ASP A 583 12.33 32.76 -2.18
CA ASP A 583 12.64 32.91 -3.61
C ASP A 583 12.99 34.34 -4.06
N THR A 584 13.04 35.31 -3.14
CA THR A 584 13.48 36.69 -3.41
C THR A 584 14.73 37.05 -2.62
N ASP A 585 14.72 36.82 -1.31
CA ASP A 585 15.83 37.14 -0.40
C ASP A 585 16.67 35.89 -0.07
N TYR A 586 16.03 34.72 -0.06
CA TYR A 586 16.67 33.43 0.14
C TYR A 586 15.93 32.31 -0.61
N THR A 587 16.55 31.14 -0.75
CA THR A 587 15.90 29.91 -1.24
C THR A 587 16.37 28.69 -0.44
N ILE A 588 15.58 27.63 -0.48
CA ILE A 588 15.92 26.33 0.10
C ILE A 588 15.76 25.26 -0.97
N ASN A 589 16.88 24.71 -1.42
CA ASN A 589 16.91 23.63 -2.42
C ASN A 589 17.38 22.34 -1.77
N VAL A 590 16.45 21.42 -1.54
CA VAL A 590 16.65 20.14 -0.85
C VAL A 590 17.21 20.34 0.55
N ASN A 591 18.54 20.48 0.69
CA ASN A 591 19.24 20.67 1.95
C ASN A 591 20.09 21.94 1.97
N GLN A 592 20.06 22.77 0.93
CA GLN A 592 20.87 23.98 0.87
C GLN A 592 20.02 25.23 1.07
N LEU A 593 20.32 25.99 2.12
CA LEU A 593 19.83 27.36 2.28
C LEU A 593 20.80 28.31 1.59
N THR A 594 20.29 29.14 0.69
CA THR A 594 21.05 30.20 0.02
C THR A 594 20.42 31.55 0.34
N ILE A 595 21.23 32.51 0.81
CA ILE A 595 20.86 33.92 0.95
C ILE A 595 21.42 34.66 -0.26
N TYR A 596 20.55 35.35 -1.00
CA TYR A 596 20.93 35.99 -2.25
C TYR A 596 21.77 37.24 -2.03
N THR A 597 22.71 37.45 -2.95
CA THR A 597 23.61 38.61 -2.99
C THR A 597 22.82 39.92 -2.99
N ASP A 598 21.73 39.99 -3.75
CA ASP A 598 20.87 41.18 -3.84
C ASP A 598 20.35 41.64 -2.46
N TYR A 599 20.00 40.69 -1.58
CA TYR A 599 19.59 40.99 -0.21
C TYR A 599 20.78 41.45 0.64
N LEU A 600 21.92 40.75 0.55
CA LEU A 600 23.14 41.07 1.30
C LEU A 600 23.71 42.46 0.93
N GLU A 601 23.66 42.85 -0.33
CA GLU A 601 24.03 44.19 -0.79
C GLU A 601 23.09 45.27 -0.23
N ALA A 602 21.79 44.99 -0.16
CA ALA A 602 20.80 45.91 0.41
C ALA A 602 21.03 46.19 1.91
N LEU A 603 21.68 45.27 2.63
CA LEU A 603 22.07 45.46 4.03
C LEU A 603 23.19 46.51 4.22
N ASN A 604 23.89 46.92 3.16
CA ASN A 604 25.00 47.89 3.20
C ASN A 604 26.11 47.54 4.21
N LEU A 605 26.48 46.25 4.27
CA LEU A 605 27.51 45.72 5.16
C LEU A 605 28.88 46.36 4.88
N ARG A 606 29.65 46.63 5.94
CA ARG A 606 31.02 47.15 5.90
C ARG A 606 32.02 46.07 6.33
N GLN A 607 33.29 46.27 5.99
CA GLN A 607 34.35 45.36 6.42
C GLN A 607 34.33 45.17 7.94
N GLY A 608 34.23 43.92 8.38
CA GLY A 608 34.15 43.54 9.80
C GLY A 608 32.73 43.46 10.36
N ASP A 609 31.70 43.82 9.61
CA ASP A 609 30.30 43.65 10.02
C ASP A 609 29.92 42.16 10.04
N ARG A 610 28.96 41.81 10.90
CA ARG A 610 28.42 40.45 11.07
C ARG A 610 26.91 40.49 10.97
N ALA A 611 26.35 39.72 10.05
CA ALA A 611 24.92 39.53 9.89
C ALA A 611 24.50 38.14 10.39
N GLU A 612 23.54 38.07 11.30
CA GLU A 612 23.04 36.83 11.90
C GLU A 612 21.62 36.54 11.40
N PHE A 613 21.46 35.42 10.71
CA PHE A 613 20.20 34.97 10.16
C PHE A 613 19.68 33.80 11.00
N ASN A 614 18.50 33.95 11.59
CA ASN A 614 17.84 32.90 12.37
C ASN A 614 16.92 32.10 11.46
N ILE A 615 17.15 30.79 11.39
CA ILE A 615 16.37 29.83 10.63
C ILE A 615 15.45 29.09 11.57
N PHE A 616 14.15 29.17 11.33
CA PHE A 616 13.11 28.54 12.13
C PHE A 616 12.64 27.25 11.45
N PHE A 617 12.55 26.17 12.21
CA PHE A 617 12.11 24.87 11.72
C PHE A 617 10.70 24.53 12.23
N ASP A 618 10.01 23.61 11.57
CA ASP A 618 8.66 23.16 11.93
C ASP A 618 8.58 22.37 13.25
N ASP A 619 9.71 21.86 13.74
CA ASP A 619 9.86 21.25 15.06
C ASP A 619 10.12 22.26 16.20
N ASN A 620 10.03 23.56 15.90
CA ASN A 620 10.31 24.71 16.78
C ASN A 620 11.79 24.91 17.16
N ASN A 621 12.72 24.20 16.52
CA ASN A 621 14.14 24.50 16.68
C ASN A 621 14.53 25.76 15.88
N ILE A 622 15.58 26.42 16.36
CA ILE A 622 16.15 27.63 15.72
C ILE A 622 17.65 27.42 15.58
N VAL A 623 18.17 27.66 14.37
CA VAL A 623 19.60 27.63 14.07
C VAL A 623 20.02 28.97 13.48
N THR A 624 21.23 29.44 13.77
CA THR A 624 21.71 30.76 13.31
C THR A 624 22.88 30.62 12.33
N LEU A 625 22.76 31.24 11.15
CA LEU A 625 23.85 31.42 10.18
C LEU A 625 24.51 32.80 10.38
N THR A 626 25.82 32.83 10.57
CA THR A 626 26.58 34.08 10.68
C THR A 626 27.35 34.40 9.40
N VAL A 627 27.01 35.51 8.75
CA VAL A 627 27.71 36.03 7.56
C VAL A 627 28.66 37.16 7.98
N ASN A 628 29.97 37.00 7.76
CA ASN A 628 30.98 38.01 8.08
C ASN A 628 31.38 38.76 6.80
N ALA A 629 31.25 40.08 6.79
CA ALA A 629 31.66 40.91 5.66
C ALA A 629 33.17 41.13 5.67
N VAL A 630 33.85 40.72 4.60
CA VAL A 630 35.32 40.74 4.46
C VAL A 630 35.74 41.43 3.16
N GLU A 631 37.00 41.83 3.06
CA GLU A 631 37.59 42.46 1.87
C GLU A 631 38.86 41.68 1.47
N GLY A 632 38.73 40.77 0.52
CA GLY A 632 39.82 39.94 0.01
C GLY A 632 40.65 40.65 -1.05
N TYR A 633 41.83 41.15 -0.68
CA TYR A 633 42.88 41.57 -1.62
C TYR A 633 43.96 40.49 -1.70
N ILE A 634 44.08 39.79 -2.84
CA ILE A 634 45.13 38.79 -3.09
C ILE A 634 46.20 39.42 -3.99
N PRO A 635 47.43 39.63 -3.50
CA PRO A 635 48.53 40.17 -4.30
C PRO A 635 48.81 39.28 -5.52
N SER A 636 48.93 39.89 -6.70
CA SER A 636 49.22 39.19 -7.96
C SER A 636 50.60 38.53 -7.94
N GLY A 637 50.71 37.33 -8.53
CA GLY A 637 51.98 36.64 -8.80
C GLY A 637 52.60 36.93 -10.16
N ASN A 638 52.01 37.83 -10.95
CA ASN A 638 52.46 38.05 -12.32
C ASN A 638 53.73 38.93 -12.39
N ALA A 639 54.88 38.30 -12.61
CA ALA A 639 56.17 38.96 -12.81
C ALA A 639 56.62 39.01 -14.29
N LYS A 640 55.71 39.02 -15.26
CA LYS A 640 56.06 38.98 -16.69
C LYS A 640 56.29 40.38 -17.29
N LEU A 641 57.03 40.41 -18.41
CA LEU A 641 57.14 41.57 -19.29
C LEU A 641 56.17 41.39 -20.45
N MET A 642 55.43 42.45 -20.78
CA MET A 642 54.63 42.56 -22.00
C MET A 642 55.50 42.93 -23.21
N GLU A 643 56.60 43.67 -22.98
CA GLU A 643 57.50 44.12 -24.04
C GLU A 643 58.96 44.27 -23.58
N LEU A 644 59.90 43.91 -24.45
CA LEU A 644 61.33 44.16 -24.31
C LEU A 644 61.92 44.62 -25.64
N LEU A 645 62.35 45.88 -25.71
CA LEU A 645 62.92 46.50 -26.89
C LEU A 645 64.36 46.95 -26.68
N LEU A 646 65.16 46.79 -27.74
CA LEU A 646 66.53 47.27 -27.84
C LEU A 646 66.60 48.35 -28.93
N SER A 647 67.23 49.49 -28.65
CA SER A 647 67.37 50.54 -29.67
C SER A 647 68.37 50.21 -30.79
N GLN A 648 69.23 49.21 -30.58
CA GLN A 648 70.26 48.73 -31.50
C GLN A 648 70.45 47.21 -31.32
N GLY A 649 70.73 46.50 -32.41
CA GLY A 649 70.76 45.03 -32.40
C GLY A 649 69.37 44.40 -32.41
N THR A 650 69.30 43.08 -32.59
CA THR A 650 68.05 42.33 -32.60
C THR A 650 68.11 41.26 -31.53
N LEU A 651 67.08 41.19 -30.69
CA LEU A 651 66.94 40.10 -29.72
C LEU A 651 66.89 38.77 -30.45
N ASN A 652 67.71 37.84 -29.99
CA ASN A 652 67.73 36.46 -30.45
C ASN A 652 67.66 35.53 -29.23
N PRO A 653 66.56 34.78 -29.06
CA PRO A 653 65.36 34.73 -29.91
C PRO A 653 64.53 36.03 -29.89
N THR A 654 63.56 36.18 -30.79
CA THR A 654 62.57 37.28 -30.72
C THR A 654 61.86 37.25 -29.37
N PHE A 655 61.49 38.42 -28.84
CA PHE A 655 60.91 38.51 -27.50
C PHE A 655 59.65 37.65 -27.34
N SER A 656 59.58 36.94 -26.22
CA SER A 656 58.42 36.20 -25.72
C SER A 656 58.48 36.19 -24.19
N GLU A 657 57.35 36.41 -23.53
CA GLU A 657 57.25 36.52 -22.07
C GLU A 657 57.78 35.29 -21.30
N ASP A 658 57.84 34.12 -21.93
CA ASP A 658 58.31 32.88 -21.32
C ASP A 658 59.82 32.63 -21.48
N ILE A 659 60.50 33.40 -22.33
CA ILE A 659 61.94 33.28 -22.56
C ILE A 659 62.68 34.28 -21.68
N VAL A 660 63.55 33.76 -20.81
CA VAL A 660 64.31 34.56 -19.83
C VAL A 660 65.76 34.82 -20.23
N SER A 661 66.19 34.36 -21.41
CA SER A 661 67.58 34.51 -21.89
C SER A 661 67.62 34.88 -23.36
N TYR A 662 68.30 36.00 -23.64
CA TYR A 662 68.42 36.59 -24.96
C TYR A 662 69.87 36.92 -25.28
N SER A 663 70.16 37.04 -26.57
CA SER A 663 71.40 37.59 -27.08
C SER A 663 71.11 38.68 -28.11
N ALA A 664 72.01 39.65 -28.25
CA ALA A 664 71.95 40.63 -29.33
C ALA A 664 73.38 40.99 -29.76
N ASN A 665 73.59 41.19 -31.06
CA ASN A 665 74.88 41.63 -31.59
C ASN A 665 74.78 43.09 -32.04
N VAL A 666 75.77 43.91 -31.69
CA VAL A 666 75.86 45.31 -32.11
C VAL A 666 77.23 45.61 -32.75
N GLY A 667 77.25 46.56 -33.69
CA GLY A 667 78.47 46.98 -34.37
C GLY A 667 79.46 47.67 -33.43
N SER A 668 80.74 47.74 -33.84
CA SER A 668 81.82 48.28 -33.00
C SER A 668 81.67 49.75 -32.63
N GLY A 669 80.91 50.54 -33.41
CA GLY A 669 80.62 51.94 -33.14
C GLY A 669 79.57 52.20 -32.06
N ILE A 670 78.84 51.17 -31.58
CA ILE A 670 77.73 51.32 -30.63
C ILE A 670 78.26 51.20 -29.20
N SER A 671 78.63 52.31 -28.56
CA SER A 671 79.14 52.33 -27.18
C SER A 671 78.08 52.38 -26.09
N SER A 672 76.82 52.60 -26.46
CA SER A 672 75.66 52.50 -25.59
C SER A 672 74.43 52.13 -26.40
N MET A 673 73.41 51.58 -25.74
CA MET A 673 72.11 51.29 -26.32
C MET A 673 71.01 51.55 -25.30
N ASN A 674 69.80 51.81 -25.77
CA ASN A 674 68.66 51.97 -24.87
C ASN A 674 67.90 50.65 -24.77
N VAL A 675 67.50 50.33 -23.55
CA VAL A 675 66.61 49.21 -23.23
C VAL A 675 65.29 49.79 -22.74
N THR A 676 64.19 49.32 -23.30
CA THR A 676 62.83 49.66 -22.86
C THR A 676 62.09 48.38 -22.51
N THR A 677 61.45 48.37 -21.35
CA THR A 677 60.70 47.23 -20.81
C THR A 677 59.32 47.68 -20.38
N VAL A 678 58.28 46.95 -20.77
CA VAL A 678 56.91 47.17 -20.29
C VAL A 678 56.51 45.97 -19.46
N ILE A 679 56.18 46.19 -18.19
CA ILE A 679 55.64 45.14 -17.31
C ILE A 679 54.21 44.79 -17.73
N GLU A 680 53.83 43.53 -17.58
CA GLU A 680 52.47 43.07 -17.90
C GLU A 680 51.46 43.49 -16.82
N ASP A 681 51.86 43.41 -15.55
CA ASP A 681 51.04 43.78 -14.40
C ASP A 681 51.38 45.20 -13.92
N SER A 682 50.39 46.08 -13.82
CA SER A 682 50.57 47.48 -13.41
C SER A 682 51.05 47.65 -11.96
N ASN A 683 50.85 46.64 -11.10
CA ASN A 683 51.28 46.66 -9.71
C ASN A 683 52.67 46.04 -9.50
N ALA A 684 53.27 45.45 -10.54
CA ALA A 684 54.64 44.93 -10.49
C ALA A 684 55.69 46.05 -10.54
N THR A 685 56.91 45.74 -10.11
CA THR A 685 58.07 46.64 -10.23
C THR A 685 59.12 46.04 -11.15
N VAL A 686 59.91 46.88 -11.82
CA VAL A 686 60.99 46.44 -12.72
C VAL A 686 62.30 47.13 -12.39
N ALA A 687 63.40 46.37 -12.38
CA ALA A 687 64.76 46.88 -12.21
C ALA A 687 65.68 46.42 -13.34
N ILE A 688 66.47 47.33 -13.90
CA ILE A 688 67.48 47.03 -14.93
C ILE A 688 68.87 47.22 -14.33
N ASN A 689 69.71 46.18 -14.41
CA ASN A 689 71.03 46.11 -13.76
C ASN A 689 71.00 46.50 -12.28
N GLY A 690 69.94 46.11 -11.58
CA GLY A 690 69.73 46.39 -10.16
C GLY A 690 69.14 47.76 -9.82
N ASN A 691 68.92 48.65 -10.81
CA ASN A 691 68.29 49.96 -10.57
C ASN A 691 66.79 49.88 -10.89
N SER A 692 65.93 50.28 -9.95
CA SER A 692 64.48 50.36 -10.16
C SER A 692 64.15 51.42 -11.22
N VAL A 693 63.29 51.06 -12.18
CA VAL A 693 62.86 51.93 -13.28
C VAL A 693 61.34 51.86 -13.45
N ALA A 694 60.72 52.92 -13.98
CA ALA A 694 59.29 52.89 -14.28
C ALA A 694 59.02 52.12 -15.59
N SER A 695 57.90 51.38 -15.66
CA SER A 695 57.48 50.67 -16.88
C SER A 695 57.44 51.60 -18.10
N GLY A 696 57.93 51.14 -19.24
CA GLY A 696 58.03 51.92 -20.48
C GLY A 696 59.17 52.95 -20.52
N SER A 697 59.96 53.10 -19.44
CA SER A 697 61.10 54.02 -19.44
C SER A 697 62.20 53.57 -20.40
N VAL A 698 62.83 54.54 -21.06
CA VAL A 698 63.96 54.32 -21.97
C VAL A 698 65.27 54.45 -21.18
N ILE A 699 65.97 53.35 -20.95
CA ILE A 699 67.15 53.30 -20.07
C ILE A 699 68.43 53.10 -20.89
N PRO A 700 69.39 54.05 -20.89
CA PRO A 700 70.65 53.89 -21.60
C PRO A 700 71.62 52.98 -20.85
N ILE A 701 72.14 51.96 -21.53
CA ILE A 701 73.12 51.01 -21.03
C ILE A 701 74.43 51.19 -21.81
N SER A 702 75.53 51.43 -21.08
CA SER A 702 76.87 51.52 -21.68
C SER A 702 77.41 50.14 -22.02
N LEU A 703 78.04 50.00 -23.18
CA LEU A 703 78.57 48.74 -23.69
C LEU A 703 80.09 48.78 -23.80
N ASN A 704 80.75 47.82 -23.17
CA ASN A 704 82.15 47.48 -23.39
C ASN A 704 82.30 46.64 -24.67
N THR A 705 83.51 46.58 -25.22
CA THR A 705 83.79 45.67 -26.35
C THR A 705 83.69 44.23 -25.85
N GLY A 706 83.08 43.32 -26.62
CA GLY A 706 82.80 41.95 -26.19
C GLY A 706 81.40 41.79 -25.58
N ASN A 707 81.21 40.77 -24.74
CA ASN A 707 79.91 40.46 -24.13
C ASN A 707 79.59 41.43 -22.98
N ASN A 708 78.38 41.98 -22.99
CA ASN A 708 77.80 42.80 -21.94
C ASN A 708 76.52 42.13 -21.45
N THR A 709 76.41 41.89 -20.15
CA THR A 709 75.22 41.27 -19.57
C THR A 709 74.30 42.35 -19.02
N ILE A 710 73.04 42.32 -19.45
CA ILE A 710 71.96 43.17 -18.94
C ILE A 710 70.98 42.28 -18.20
N THR A 711 70.73 42.57 -16.93
CA THR A 711 69.75 41.85 -16.10
C THR A 711 68.51 42.71 -15.88
N ILE A 712 67.34 42.12 -16.08
CA ILE A 712 66.04 42.77 -15.88
C ILE A 712 65.26 41.92 -14.91
N VAL A 713 64.95 42.47 -13.74
CA VAL A 713 64.22 41.76 -12.68
C VAL A 713 62.84 42.40 -12.57
N VAL A 714 61.80 41.59 -12.76
CA VAL A 714 60.41 41.99 -12.51
C VAL A 714 59.96 41.30 -11.23
N THR A 715 59.39 42.08 -10.31
CA THR A 715 58.87 41.60 -9.02
C THR A 715 57.37 41.87 -8.97
N ALA A 716 56.58 40.81 -8.89
CA ALA A 716 55.12 40.86 -8.73
C ALA A 716 54.74 41.34 -7.32
N GLU A 717 53.46 41.67 -7.15
CA GLU A 717 52.93 42.23 -5.91
C GLU A 717 52.98 41.26 -4.72
N ASN A 718 52.88 39.96 -4.98
CA ASN A 718 53.07 38.90 -3.98
C ASN A 718 54.55 38.57 -3.67
N GLY A 719 55.50 39.27 -4.31
CA GLY A 719 56.93 39.04 -4.17
C GLY A 719 57.53 37.98 -5.10
N SER A 720 56.75 37.36 -6.00
CA SER A 720 57.28 36.46 -7.03
C SER A 720 58.18 37.23 -8.00
N ILE A 721 59.30 36.65 -8.41
CA ILE A 721 60.31 37.32 -9.25
C ILE A 721 60.54 36.55 -10.55
N LYS A 722 60.62 37.27 -11.68
CA LYS A 722 61.10 36.74 -12.97
C LYS A 722 62.26 37.58 -13.47
N THR A 723 63.37 36.93 -13.83
CA THR A 723 64.60 37.60 -14.26
C THR A 723 64.89 37.30 -15.72
N TYR A 724 64.96 38.34 -16.57
CA TYR A 724 65.36 38.27 -17.96
C TYR A 724 66.82 38.70 -18.10
N THR A 725 67.61 37.93 -18.85
CA THR A 725 69.04 38.20 -19.10
C THR A 725 69.28 38.41 -20.58
N ILE A 726 69.98 39.48 -20.93
CA ILE A 726 70.38 39.79 -22.30
C ILE A 726 71.91 39.85 -22.38
N ILE A 727 72.51 39.03 -23.22
CA ILE A 727 73.94 39.08 -23.52
C ILE A 727 74.13 39.85 -24.82
N VAL A 728 74.59 41.10 -24.72
CA VAL A 728 74.87 41.96 -25.86
C VAL A 728 76.34 41.85 -26.23
N ASN A 729 76.65 41.27 -27.39
CA ASN A 729 78.02 41.22 -27.91
C ASN A 729 78.28 42.44 -28.80
N ARG A 730 79.23 43.28 -28.38
CA ARG A 730 79.72 44.42 -29.17
C ARG A 730 81.00 44.05 -29.91
N ALA A 731 80.98 44.13 -31.24
CA ALA A 731 82.14 43.84 -32.08
C ALA A 731 83.34 44.77 -31.81
N SER A 732 84.56 44.30 -32.05
CA SER A 732 85.79 45.12 -31.95
C SER A 732 85.99 45.97 -33.22
N SER A 733 86.47 47.20 -33.08
CA SER A 733 86.67 48.12 -34.22
C SER A 733 87.88 47.71 -35.07
N ASN A 734 87.65 47.29 -36.32
CA ASN A 734 88.70 47.18 -37.34
C ASN A 734 88.37 48.04 -38.56
N ALA A 735 89.39 48.77 -39.03
CA ALA A 735 89.36 49.84 -40.01
C ALA A 735 89.37 49.34 -41.47
N GLY A 736 88.62 50.05 -42.33
CA GLY A 736 88.96 50.32 -43.74
C GLY A 736 88.36 49.41 -44.83
N GLY A 737 87.63 50.00 -45.79
CA GLY A 737 87.59 49.47 -47.18
C GLY A 737 86.26 49.43 -47.95
N SER A 738 85.65 50.58 -48.23
CA SER A 738 85.01 51.02 -49.50
C SER A 738 84.18 50.09 -50.44
N ILE A 739 82.89 50.49 -50.58
CA ILE A 739 82.01 50.70 -51.77
C ILE A 739 82.03 49.75 -53.00
N ASN A 740 80.86 49.28 -53.46
CA ASN A 740 80.00 50.00 -54.44
C ASN A 740 78.65 49.29 -54.71
N SER A 741 77.66 50.08 -55.10
CA SER A 741 76.25 49.75 -55.32
C SER A 741 75.95 49.06 -56.67
N SER A 742 74.92 48.22 -56.73
CA SER A 742 73.85 48.22 -57.74
C SER A 742 72.95 46.98 -57.63
N SER A 743 71.77 47.09 -58.21
CA SER A 743 70.49 46.46 -57.89
C SER A 743 70.25 45.01 -58.36
N ARG A 744 69.29 44.37 -57.66
CA ARG A 744 68.32 43.33 -58.08
C ARG A 744 68.80 41.87 -58.25
N ASP A 745 68.27 41.04 -57.36
CA ASP A 745 67.47 39.82 -57.59
C ASP A 745 67.86 38.68 -56.62
N GLY A 746 66.88 37.86 -56.28
CA GLY A 746 66.74 37.10 -55.04
C GLY A 746 67.70 35.93 -54.86
N SER A 747 68.01 35.67 -53.58
CA SER A 747 67.95 34.33 -52.98
C SER A 747 68.31 34.45 -51.51
N SER A 748 67.31 34.63 -50.65
CA SER A 748 67.47 34.36 -49.23
C SER A 748 67.63 32.85 -49.07
N THR A 749 68.88 32.38 -49.00
CA THR A 749 69.14 31.00 -48.58
C THR A 749 68.80 30.89 -47.09
N GLN A 750 67.52 30.68 -46.78
CA GLN A 750 67.09 30.30 -45.44
C GLN A 750 67.80 28.99 -45.06
N ASN A 751 68.40 28.97 -43.88
CA ASN A 751 68.99 27.75 -43.32
C ASN A 751 67.88 26.73 -43.06
N LEU A 752 68.14 25.48 -43.45
CA LEU A 752 67.22 24.38 -43.19
C LEU A 752 67.11 24.15 -41.68
N ALA A 753 65.89 24.16 -41.17
CA ALA A 753 65.58 23.95 -39.76
C ALA A 753 64.39 22.99 -39.62
N ILE A 754 64.34 22.26 -38.51
CA ILE A 754 63.14 21.56 -38.06
C ILE A 754 62.46 22.48 -37.04
N VAL A 755 61.15 22.71 -37.18
CA VAL A 755 60.35 23.42 -36.17
C VAL A 755 60.41 22.58 -34.89
N LYS A 756 61.04 23.12 -33.84
CA LYS A 756 61.37 22.39 -32.62
C LYS A 756 60.20 22.34 -31.64
N THR A 757 59.12 21.72 -32.07
CA THR A 757 58.10 21.20 -31.18
C THR A 757 58.47 19.76 -30.85
N ASN A 758 58.51 19.41 -29.57
CA ASN A 758 58.65 18.00 -29.19
C ASN A 758 57.36 17.26 -29.57
N PRO A 759 57.45 15.98 -29.97
CA PRO A 759 56.28 15.12 -30.06
C PRO A 759 55.50 15.13 -28.75
N THR A 760 54.17 15.23 -28.82
CA THR A 760 53.30 15.12 -27.65
C THR A 760 53.37 13.72 -27.08
N GLU A 761 53.09 13.55 -25.80
CA GLU A 761 53.00 12.23 -25.17
C GLU A 761 52.01 11.33 -25.91
N ALA A 762 52.34 10.04 -26.01
CA ALA A 762 51.46 9.00 -26.55
C ALA A 762 51.21 7.94 -25.48
N ILE A 763 50.15 7.14 -25.62
CA ILE A 763 49.79 6.09 -24.66
C ILE A 763 49.94 4.74 -25.35
N GLU A 764 50.52 3.75 -24.67
CA GLU A 764 50.59 2.36 -25.16
C GLU A 764 49.20 1.87 -25.61
N GLY A 765 49.11 1.17 -26.74
CA GLY A 765 47.83 0.67 -27.27
C GLY A 765 46.96 1.70 -28.00
N ILE A 766 47.21 3.00 -27.85
CA ILE A 766 46.42 4.08 -28.48
C ILE A 766 47.07 4.58 -29.78
N ALA A 767 46.28 4.69 -30.85
CA ALA A 767 46.76 5.19 -32.13
C ALA A 767 47.31 6.62 -32.00
N TYR A 768 48.54 6.84 -32.46
CA TYR A 768 49.27 8.09 -32.35
C TYR A 768 49.70 8.62 -33.73
N SER A 769 49.65 9.93 -33.92
CA SER A 769 50.12 10.59 -35.14
C SER A 769 50.70 11.97 -34.84
N TYR A 770 51.92 12.23 -35.29
CA TYR A 770 52.62 13.50 -35.10
C TYR A 770 53.43 13.90 -36.35
N SER A 771 53.36 15.16 -36.77
CA SER A 771 54.02 15.65 -37.98
C SER A 771 55.16 16.63 -37.66
N PHE A 772 56.37 16.32 -38.11
CA PHE A 772 57.49 17.25 -38.09
C PHE A 772 57.43 18.19 -39.29
N ILE A 773 57.64 19.47 -39.03
CA ILE A 773 57.66 20.51 -40.05
C ILE A 773 59.08 20.99 -40.23
N ALA A 774 59.58 20.97 -41.47
CA ALA A 774 60.86 21.59 -41.83
C ALA A 774 60.62 22.93 -42.53
N THR A 775 61.47 23.90 -42.22
CA THR A 775 61.44 25.25 -42.79
C THR A 775 62.83 25.65 -43.29
N GLY A 776 62.89 26.60 -44.22
CA GLY A 776 64.14 26.98 -44.89
C GLY A 776 64.67 25.88 -45.83
N GLY A 777 65.88 26.02 -46.38
CA GLY A 777 66.39 25.09 -47.39
C GLY A 777 65.64 25.14 -48.74
N GLY A 778 65.88 24.16 -49.60
CA GLY A 778 65.09 23.90 -50.82
C GLY A 778 63.94 22.93 -50.53
N LYS A 779 62.75 23.21 -51.05
CA LYS A 779 61.54 22.37 -50.86
C LYS A 779 61.79 20.91 -51.30
N GLY A 780 60.97 19.97 -50.83
CA GLY A 780 61.18 18.53 -51.07
C GLY A 780 61.95 17.86 -49.94
N TYR A 781 61.50 18.08 -48.71
CA TYR A 781 62.13 17.56 -47.51
C TYR A 781 61.92 16.04 -47.39
N SER A 782 62.97 15.32 -47.06
CA SER A 782 62.89 13.90 -46.71
C SER A 782 63.41 13.68 -45.30
N PHE A 783 62.58 13.03 -44.47
CA PHE A 783 62.88 12.75 -43.07
C PHE A 783 63.35 11.30 -42.89
N LYS A 784 64.36 11.12 -42.04
CA LYS A 784 64.88 9.80 -41.68
C LYS A 784 65.40 9.79 -40.24
N ILE A 785 65.23 8.67 -39.56
CA ILE A 785 65.88 8.41 -38.26
C ILE A 785 67.30 7.96 -38.50
N THR A 786 68.23 8.68 -37.89
CA THR A 786 69.68 8.47 -38.10
C THR A 786 70.43 7.99 -36.86
N SER A 787 69.79 8.07 -35.70
CA SER A 787 70.30 7.55 -34.43
C SER A 787 69.13 7.31 -33.47
N GLY A 788 69.22 6.31 -32.60
CA GLY A 788 68.11 5.87 -31.75
C GLY A 788 67.06 5.03 -32.50
N ALA A 789 66.00 4.65 -31.81
CA ALA A 789 64.87 3.89 -32.35
C ALA A 789 63.55 4.56 -31.96
N LEU A 790 62.52 4.42 -32.79
CA LEU A 790 61.15 4.74 -32.39
C LEU A 790 60.64 3.68 -31.40
N PRO A 791 59.63 4.04 -30.60
CA PRO A 791 58.82 3.04 -29.90
C PRO A 791 58.30 1.97 -30.87
N GLU A 792 58.29 0.70 -30.44
CA GLU A 792 57.76 -0.40 -31.23
C GLU A 792 56.29 -0.12 -31.60
N GLY A 793 55.93 -0.27 -32.87
CA GLY A 793 54.59 0.03 -33.38
C GLY A 793 54.42 1.44 -33.95
N LEU A 794 55.41 2.33 -33.81
CA LEU A 794 55.47 3.62 -34.52
C LEU A 794 56.44 3.58 -35.71
N THR A 795 56.08 4.27 -36.79
CA THR A 795 56.92 4.39 -38.00
C THR A 795 57.03 5.85 -38.43
N LEU A 796 58.18 6.26 -39.00
CA LEU A 796 58.38 7.58 -39.59
C LEU A 796 58.24 7.50 -41.12
N SER A 797 57.32 8.27 -41.69
CA SER A 797 57.19 8.44 -43.14
C SER A 797 58.28 9.37 -43.69
N LYS A 798 58.56 9.27 -45.00
CA LYS A 798 59.52 10.17 -45.66
C LYS A 798 59.10 11.64 -45.61
N ASP A 799 57.82 11.91 -45.41
CA ASP A 799 57.24 13.25 -45.33
C ASP A 799 57.27 13.85 -43.91
N GLY A 800 57.82 13.13 -42.93
CA GLY A 800 58.02 13.64 -41.57
C GLY A 800 56.89 13.32 -40.60
N VAL A 801 56.02 12.36 -40.91
CA VAL A 801 54.92 11.94 -40.01
C VAL A 801 55.34 10.69 -39.24
N ILE A 802 55.33 10.75 -37.92
CA ILE A 802 55.34 9.57 -37.06
C ILE A 802 53.89 9.11 -36.90
N SER A 803 53.60 7.85 -37.23
CA SER A 803 52.28 7.27 -36.98
C SER A 803 52.34 5.77 -36.70
N GLY A 804 51.32 5.30 -35.99
CA GLY A 804 51.13 3.90 -35.62
C GLY A 804 50.52 3.77 -34.22
N THR A 805 50.59 2.58 -33.65
CA THR A 805 50.12 2.31 -32.29
C THR A 805 51.32 1.80 -31.49
N PRO A 806 51.82 2.56 -30.50
CA PRO A 806 52.97 2.13 -29.72
C PRO A 806 52.58 0.92 -28.86
N THR A 807 53.47 -0.06 -28.79
CA THR A 807 53.22 -1.38 -28.15
C THR A 807 54.05 -1.58 -26.88
N LYS A 808 54.73 -0.52 -26.43
CA LYS A 808 55.58 -0.56 -25.24
C LYS A 808 55.82 0.84 -24.68
N ALA A 809 55.36 1.07 -23.46
CA ALA A 809 55.64 2.28 -22.72
C ALA A 809 57.13 2.52 -22.45
N GLY A 810 57.49 3.79 -22.21
CA GLY A 810 58.86 4.20 -21.92
C GLY A 810 59.25 5.51 -22.59
N THR A 811 60.44 6.00 -22.24
CA THR A 811 61.03 7.20 -22.83
C THR A 811 62.02 6.82 -23.93
N TYR A 812 61.74 7.23 -25.16
CA TYR A 812 62.54 6.93 -26.34
C TYR A 812 63.22 8.20 -26.85
N GLN A 813 64.53 8.14 -27.04
CA GLN A 813 65.30 9.23 -27.66
C GLN A 813 65.76 8.83 -29.06
N TYR A 814 65.44 9.65 -30.05
CA TYR A 814 65.84 9.42 -31.43
C TYR A 814 66.20 10.74 -32.13
N THR A 815 67.10 10.64 -33.11
CA THR A 815 67.56 11.78 -33.90
C THR A 815 66.98 11.73 -35.31
N ILE A 816 66.17 12.73 -35.63
CA ILE A 816 65.65 12.93 -36.99
C ILE A 816 66.64 13.78 -37.77
N THR A 817 67.02 13.27 -38.94
CA THR A 817 67.69 14.04 -39.99
C THR A 817 66.66 14.41 -41.04
N VAL A 818 66.49 15.70 -41.33
CA VAL A 818 65.77 16.15 -42.52
C VAL A 818 66.79 16.60 -43.58
N THR A 819 66.58 16.13 -44.81
CA THR A 819 67.39 16.47 -45.98
C THR A 819 66.54 17.23 -46.98
N ASP A 820 67.04 18.36 -47.46
CA ASP A 820 66.39 19.15 -48.52
C ASP A 820 66.74 18.58 -49.92
N GLN A 821 66.04 19.00 -50.97
CA GLN A 821 66.32 18.53 -52.34
C GLN A 821 67.74 18.86 -52.86
N ASN A 822 68.44 19.80 -52.21
CA ASN A 822 69.80 20.20 -52.55
C ASN A 822 70.86 19.45 -51.72
N GLY A 823 70.46 18.46 -50.92
CA GLY A 823 71.35 17.65 -50.08
C GLY A 823 71.78 18.31 -48.76
N ARG A 824 71.21 19.46 -48.38
CA ARG A 824 71.46 20.08 -47.07
C ARG A 824 70.75 19.28 -45.98
N VAL A 825 71.44 19.07 -44.85
CA VAL A 825 70.94 18.27 -43.74
C VAL A 825 70.90 19.08 -42.44
N VAL A 826 69.84 18.90 -41.66
CA VAL A 826 69.80 19.32 -40.25
C VAL A 826 69.34 18.15 -39.39
N ARG A 827 69.96 18.03 -38.21
CA ARG A 827 69.71 16.94 -37.25
C ARG A 827 69.17 17.52 -35.96
N HIS A 828 68.15 16.88 -35.40
CA HIS A 828 67.65 17.22 -34.08
C HIS A 828 67.28 15.96 -33.30
N SER A 829 67.62 15.95 -32.01
CA SER A 829 67.25 14.88 -31.09
C SER A 829 65.92 15.23 -30.45
N PHE A 830 65.00 14.28 -30.47
CA PHE A 830 63.69 14.38 -29.84
C PHE A 830 63.56 13.31 -28.76
N THR A 831 62.81 13.66 -27.72
CA THR A 831 62.39 12.73 -26.68
C THR A 831 60.89 12.48 -26.85
N GLN A 832 60.52 11.22 -27.07
CA GLN A 832 59.12 10.77 -27.07
C GLN A 832 58.87 10.00 -25.78
N VAL A 833 57.86 10.43 -25.03
CA VAL A 833 57.34 9.67 -23.89
C VAL A 833 56.13 8.87 -24.38
N ILE A 834 56.16 7.57 -24.10
CA ILE A 834 55.00 6.69 -24.20
C ILE A 834 54.57 6.36 -22.77
N GLY A 835 53.42 6.88 -22.34
CA GLY A 835 52.78 6.53 -21.08
C GLY A 835 52.24 5.10 -21.13
N GLU A 836 52.28 4.41 -20.00
CA GLU A 836 51.49 3.19 -19.81
C GLU A 836 50.01 3.58 -19.83
N GLU A 837 49.17 2.75 -20.44
CA GLU A 837 47.72 2.90 -20.30
C GLU A 837 47.39 2.69 -18.81
N VAL A 838 46.95 3.77 -18.15
CA VAL A 838 46.61 3.73 -16.73
C VAL A 838 45.17 3.23 -16.61
N GLU A 839 45.00 1.92 -16.41
CA GLU A 839 43.86 1.43 -15.64
C GLU A 839 44.19 1.71 -14.16
N GLU A 840 43.45 2.61 -13.52
CA GLU A 840 43.59 2.82 -12.08
C GLU A 840 43.09 1.57 -11.34
N GLU A 841 44.01 0.82 -10.72
CA GLU A 841 43.68 -0.28 -9.80
C GLU A 841 44.36 -0.05 -8.44
N ILE A 842 43.55 0.10 -7.39
CA ILE A 842 43.98 0.15 -5.98
C ILE A 842 44.26 -1.31 -5.53
N GLN A 843 45.52 -1.57 -5.13
CA GLN A 843 46.13 -2.79 -4.52
C GLN A 843 45.39 -4.15 -4.57
N LYS A 844 45.95 -5.10 -5.33
CA LYS A 844 45.59 -6.54 -5.40
C LYS A 844 46.28 -7.42 -4.34
N GLU A 845 45.48 -8.25 -3.67
CA GLU A 845 45.75 -9.67 -3.39
C GLU A 845 44.39 -10.41 -3.42
N PRO A 846 44.27 -11.67 -3.89
CA PRO A 846 44.54 -12.23 -5.23
C PRO A 846 43.28 -12.23 -6.15
N LEU A 847 43.48 -12.47 -7.45
CA LEU A 847 42.47 -12.49 -8.52
C LEU A 847 41.14 -13.21 -8.18
N GLU A 848 40.08 -12.42 -8.03
CA GLU A 848 38.71 -12.83 -8.29
C GLU A 848 38.17 -11.94 -9.42
N LYS A 849 37.38 -12.53 -10.32
CA LYS A 849 36.81 -11.87 -11.51
C LYS A 849 36.18 -10.54 -11.12
N GLU A 850 36.40 -9.46 -11.88
CA GLU A 850 35.62 -8.24 -11.68
C GLU A 850 34.14 -8.53 -11.88
N ASP A 851 33.39 -8.38 -10.80
CA ASP A 851 31.94 -8.39 -10.77
C ASP A 851 31.42 -7.10 -11.45
N PRO A 852 30.24 -7.15 -12.10
CA PRO A 852 29.56 -5.97 -12.64
C PRO A 852 29.40 -4.85 -11.59
N PRO A 853 29.18 -3.58 -12.01
CA PRO A 853 28.98 -2.46 -11.09
C PRO A 853 27.90 -2.82 -10.07
N LYS A 854 28.30 -2.88 -8.80
CA LYS A 854 27.43 -3.34 -7.72
C LYS A 854 26.50 -2.21 -7.29
N LYS A 855 25.21 -2.48 -7.27
CA LYS A 855 24.20 -1.54 -6.80
C LYS A 855 24.27 -1.44 -5.28
N GLN A 856 24.46 -0.23 -4.75
CA GLN A 856 24.62 -0.01 -3.31
C GLN A 856 23.38 0.69 -2.73
N ILE A 857 22.79 0.09 -1.70
CA ILE A 857 21.68 0.67 -0.95
C ILE A 857 22.12 0.83 0.51
N ARG A 858 22.05 2.06 1.06
CA ARG A 858 22.32 2.34 2.48
C ARG A 858 21.02 2.72 3.19
N LEU A 859 20.65 1.95 4.20
CA LEU A 859 19.44 2.12 5.01
C LEU A 859 19.85 2.40 6.44
N THR A 860 19.22 3.38 7.10
CA THR A 860 19.38 3.55 8.55
C THR A 860 18.10 3.08 9.25
N LEU A 861 18.24 2.19 10.24
CA LEU A 861 17.11 1.73 11.03
C LEU A 861 16.42 2.92 11.73
N GLY A 862 15.08 2.95 11.69
CA GLY A 862 14.32 4.03 12.31
C GLY A 862 14.19 5.31 11.49
N ARG A 863 14.73 5.37 10.26
CA ARG A 863 14.65 6.55 9.36
C ARG A 863 13.85 6.25 8.09
N LEU A 864 13.23 7.29 7.50
CA LEU A 864 12.62 7.23 6.16
C LEU A 864 13.65 7.46 5.06
N GLU A 865 14.76 8.14 5.36
CA GLU A 865 15.83 8.40 4.39
C GLU A 865 16.69 7.15 4.16
N THR A 866 16.92 6.85 2.90
CA THR A 866 17.85 5.81 2.43
C THR A 866 18.64 6.34 1.24
N GLN A 867 19.76 5.72 0.90
CA GLN A 867 20.54 6.09 -0.28
C GLN A 867 20.60 4.91 -1.24
N ILE A 868 20.43 5.18 -2.53
CA ILE A 868 20.67 4.23 -3.62
C ILE A 868 21.74 4.85 -4.51
N ASP A 869 22.90 4.20 -4.64
CA ASP A 869 24.02 4.65 -5.46
C ASP A 869 24.39 6.14 -5.19
N ASP A 870 24.46 6.50 -3.90
CA ASP A 870 24.72 7.85 -3.36
C ASP A 870 23.59 8.90 -3.55
N GLU A 871 22.46 8.56 -4.17
CA GLU A 871 21.26 9.41 -4.25
C GLU A 871 20.29 9.14 -3.10
N ILE A 872 19.78 10.21 -2.47
CA ILE A 872 18.81 10.09 -1.36
C ILE A 872 17.43 9.72 -1.92
N TYR A 873 16.85 8.67 -1.35
CA TYR A 873 15.51 8.19 -1.59
C TYR A 873 14.71 8.22 -0.28
N LEU A 874 13.46 8.69 -0.33
CA LEU A 874 12.58 8.73 0.83
C LEU A 874 11.61 7.56 0.78
N LEU A 875 11.67 6.71 1.80
CA LEU A 875 10.71 5.65 2.04
C LEU A 875 9.37 6.26 2.46
N ASP A 876 8.29 5.58 2.12
CA ASP A 876 6.96 5.92 2.61
C ASP A 876 6.66 5.28 3.98
N THR A 877 7.51 4.37 4.45
CA THR A 877 7.45 3.76 5.77
C THR A 877 8.85 3.42 6.29
N ILE A 878 9.00 3.40 7.62
CA ILE A 878 10.29 3.19 8.28
C ILE A 878 10.66 1.69 8.36
N PRO A 879 11.89 1.28 8.00
CA PRO A 879 12.44 -0.02 8.36
C PRO A 879 12.64 -0.16 9.87
N PHE A 880 12.24 -1.30 10.44
CA PHE A 880 12.32 -1.55 11.89
C PHE A 880 12.80 -2.97 12.18
N ILE A 881 13.21 -3.21 13.43
CA ILE A 881 13.55 -4.55 13.91
C ILE A 881 12.30 -5.17 14.54
N GLU A 882 11.90 -6.34 14.06
CA GLU A 882 10.81 -7.10 14.67
C GLU A 882 11.28 -7.75 15.99
N GLY A 883 10.56 -7.47 17.08
CA GLY A 883 10.98 -7.84 18.44
C GLY A 883 11.04 -9.34 18.74
N GLU A 884 10.26 -10.20 18.07
CA GLU A 884 10.29 -11.66 18.32
C GLU A 884 11.43 -12.37 17.57
N SER A 885 11.70 -11.96 16.33
CA SER A 885 12.69 -12.60 15.45
C SER A 885 14.05 -11.91 15.46
N ASN A 886 14.13 -10.68 15.97
CA ASN A 886 15.28 -9.79 15.87
C ASN A 886 15.76 -9.61 14.41
N ARG A 887 14.80 -9.55 13.47
CA ARG A 887 15.06 -9.32 12.05
C ARG A 887 14.62 -7.93 11.62
N THR A 888 15.44 -7.31 10.78
CA THR A 888 15.07 -6.08 10.10
C THR A 888 13.99 -6.37 9.06
N LEU A 889 12.84 -5.73 9.22
CA LEU A 889 11.75 -5.73 8.26
C LEU A 889 11.80 -4.45 7.43
N VAL A 890 11.69 -4.60 6.10
CA VAL A 890 11.68 -3.49 5.14
C VAL A 890 10.47 -3.56 4.22
N PRO A 891 10.01 -2.43 3.66
CA PRO A 891 8.96 -2.44 2.64
C PRO A 891 9.41 -3.23 1.40
N ILE A 892 8.67 -4.30 1.08
CA ILE A 892 9.05 -5.26 0.03
C ILE A 892 9.24 -4.58 -1.33
N LYS A 893 8.36 -3.63 -1.65
CA LYS A 893 8.34 -2.96 -2.94
C LYS A 893 9.62 -2.15 -3.13
N PHE A 894 9.96 -1.33 -2.14
CA PHE A 894 11.19 -0.54 -2.15
C PHE A 894 12.41 -1.45 -2.36
N ILE A 895 12.63 -2.42 -1.48
CA ILE A 895 13.87 -3.19 -1.52
C ILE A 895 14.00 -4.01 -2.80
N SER A 896 12.90 -4.60 -3.26
CA SER A 896 12.91 -5.44 -4.46
C SER A 896 13.12 -4.61 -5.73
N GLU A 897 12.44 -3.45 -5.87
CA GLU A 897 12.62 -2.55 -7.02
C GLU A 897 13.99 -1.88 -6.99
N ALA A 898 14.48 -1.50 -5.81
CA ALA A 898 15.84 -0.98 -5.63
C ALA A 898 16.87 -2.03 -6.06
N LEU A 899 16.63 -3.32 -5.83
CA LEU A 899 17.48 -4.41 -6.31
C LEU A 899 17.22 -4.82 -7.77
N GLY A 900 16.36 -4.13 -8.52
CA GLY A 900 16.12 -4.36 -9.95
C GLY A 900 14.99 -5.36 -10.27
N ALA A 901 14.29 -5.87 -9.26
CA ALA A 901 13.19 -6.81 -9.44
C ALA A 901 11.86 -6.10 -9.72
N LYS A 902 10.99 -6.75 -10.49
CA LYS A 902 9.60 -6.31 -10.69
C LYS A 902 8.72 -6.95 -9.63
N VAL A 903 7.96 -6.12 -8.91
CA VAL A 903 7.02 -6.56 -7.87
C VAL A 903 5.59 -6.51 -8.40
N THR A 904 4.86 -7.60 -8.22
CA THR A 904 3.45 -7.74 -8.60
C THR A 904 2.66 -8.24 -7.39
N TRP A 905 1.67 -7.48 -6.96
CA TRP A 905 0.71 -7.94 -5.95
C TRP A 905 -0.34 -8.84 -6.60
N LEU A 906 -0.50 -10.05 -6.09
CA LEU A 906 -1.51 -11.03 -6.47
C LEU A 906 -2.58 -11.03 -5.38
N SER A 907 -3.54 -10.12 -5.52
CA SER A 907 -4.57 -9.88 -4.51
C SER A 907 -5.42 -11.14 -4.26
N GLU A 908 -5.76 -11.90 -5.30
CA GLU A 908 -6.62 -13.10 -5.20
C GLU A 908 -6.04 -14.22 -4.30
N THR A 909 -4.71 -14.27 -4.15
CA THR A 909 -4.03 -15.29 -3.33
C THR A 909 -3.30 -14.72 -2.14
N GLU A 910 -3.44 -13.41 -1.87
CA GLU A 910 -2.64 -12.65 -0.91
C GLU A 910 -1.14 -12.91 -1.06
N GLN A 911 -0.68 -12.90 -2.31
CA GLN A 911 0.71 -13.18 -2.63
C GLN A 911 1.44 -11.99 -3.23
N VAL A 912 2.74 -11.87 -2.95
CA VAL A 912 3.64 -10.96 -3.66
C VAL A 912 4.52 -11.79 -4.59
N LEU A 913 4.41 -11.54 -5.88
CA LEU A 913 5.27 -12.12 -6.91
C LEU A 913 6.40 -11.14 -7.24
N ILE A 914 7.64 -11.58 -7.08
CA ILE A 914 8.85 -10.82 -7.36
C ILE A 914 9.62 -11.54 -8.45
N ILE A 915 9.91 -10.84 -9.55
CA ILE A 915 10.62 -11.41 -10.69
C ILE A 915 11.84 -10.56 -11.00
N GLU A 916 13.00 -11.20 -11.01
CA GLU A 916 14.24 -10.60 -11.50
C GLU A 916 15.00 -11.62 -12.36
N GLY A 917 15.11 -11.35 -13.66
CA GLY A 917 15.74 -12.29 -14.59
C GLY A 917 15.03 -13.65 -14.61
N GLU A 918 15.73 -14.71 -14.17
CA GLU A 918 15.18 -16.07 -14.02
C GLU A 918 14.72 -16.38 -12.59
N THR A 919 14.97 -15.48 -11.62
CA THR A 919 14.57 -15.66 -10.22
C THR A 919 13.13 -15.22 -10.00
N GLU A 920 12.33 -16.12 -9.44
CA GLU A 920 10.93 -15.92 -9.07
C GLU A 920 10.75 -16.17 -7.57
N ILE A 921 10.24 -15.17 -6.84
CA ILE A 921 9.86 -15.30 -5.42
C ILE A 921 8.36 -15.07 -5.33
N LEU A 922 7.64 -16.04 -4.78
CA LEU A 922 6.21 -15.94 -4.49
C LEU A 922 6.02 -16.03 -2.97
N LEU A 923 5.81 -14.87 -2.36
CA LEU A 923 5.54 -14.69 -0.93
C LEU A 923 4.04 -14.80 -0.68
N THR A 924 3.60 -15.55 0.32
CA THR A 924 2.20 -15.53 0.79
C THR A 924 2.13 -14.76 2.10
N ILE A 925 1.25 -13.76 2.21
CA ILE A 925 1.10 -12.97 3.45
C ILE A 925 0.65 -13.88 4.59
N GLY A 926 1.24 -13.72 5.78
CA GLY A 926 0.91 -14.53 6.95
C GLY A 926 1.40 -15.98 6.88
N SER A 927 2.27 -16.32 5.91
CA SER A 927 2.92 -17.63 5.82
C SER A 927 4.43 -17.51 5.93
N LYS A 928 5.06 -18.44 6.66
CA LYS A 928 6.52 -18.63 6.67
C LYS A 928 7.02 -19.41 5.45
N GLU A 929 6.12 -20.02 4.68
CA GLU A 929 6.44 -20.76 3.47
C GLU A 929 6.49 -19.80 2.27
N VAL A 930 7.66 -19.68 1.67
CA VAL A 930 7.91 -18.86 0.48
C VAL A 930 8.33 -19.76 -0.66
N LEU A 931 7.73 -19.57 -1.83
CA LEU A 931 8.12 -20.31 -3.03
C LEU A 931 9.23 -19.53 -3.75
N VAL A 932 10.42 -20.09 -3.87
CA VAL A 932 11.52 -19.53 -4.68
C VAL A 932 11.78 -20.49 -5.83
N ASN A 933 11.57 -20.04 -7.07
CA ASN A 933 11.67 -20.84 -8.30
C ASN A 933 10.86 -22.16 -8.24
N GLY A 934 9.73 -22.15 -7.52
CA GLY A 934 8.85 -23.31 -7.33
C GLY A 934 9.23 -24.26 -6.18
N GLU A 935 10.29 -23.98 -5.41
CA GLU A 935 10.66 -24.73 -4.21
C GLU A 935 10.26 -23.98 -2.93
N ILE A 936 9.80 -24.70 -1.90
CA ILE A 936 9.38 -24.10 -0.63
C ILE A 936 10.60 -23.82 0.25
N ILE A 937 10.80 -22.55 0.60
CA ILE A 937 11.77 -22.07 1.58
C ILE A 937 11.00 -21.56 2.81
N LEU A 938 11.45 -21.98 3.99
CA LEU A 938 10.91 -21.47 5.26
C LEU A 938 11.70 -20.23 5.69
N ILE A 939 10.98 -19.13 5.93
CA ILE A 939 11.55 -17.90 6.49
C ILE A 939 11.18 -17.75 7.97
N GLU A 940 12.05 -17.08 8.72
CA GLU A 940 11.94 -17.02 10.18
C GLU A 940 10.74 -16.19 10.64
N THR A 941 10.40 -15.16 9.87
CA THR A 941 9.28 -14.24 10.09
C THR A 941 8.41 -14.19 8.85
N GLU A 942 7.10 -14.34 9.02
CA GLU A 942 6.13 -14.27 7.92
C GLU A 942 6.01 -12.83 7.37
N PRO A 943 5.79 -12.65 6.06
CA PRO A 943 5.53 -11.33 5.49
C PRO A 943 4.18 -10.82 5.99
N ARG A 944 4.10 -9.54 6.37
CA ARG A 944 2.88 -8.93 6.90
C ARG A 944 2.59 -7.60 6.24
N ILE A 945 1.31 -7.23 6.18
CA ILE A 945 0.89 -5.89 5.77
C ILE A 945 0.79 -5.03 7.03
N MET A 946 1.45 -3.87 7.02
CA MET A 946 1.44 -2.92 8.13
C MET A 946 1.06 -1.53 7.62
N SER A 947 0.52 -0.67 8.49
CA SER A 947 0.14 0.71 8.16
C SER A 947 1.33 1.46 7.51
N PRO A 948 1.15 2.17 6.38
CA PRO A 948 -0.09 2.55 5.68
C PRO A 948 -0.57 1.55 4.61
N GLY A 949 -0.38 0.25 4.81
CA GLY A 949 -0.76 -0.81 3.86
C GLY A 949 0.41 -1.30 3.00
N ARG A 950 1.63 -1.32 3.56
CA ARG A 950 2.82 -1.87 2.89
C ARG A 950 3.11 -3.28 3.40
N THR A 951 3.52 -4.15 2.49
CA THR A 951 4.02 -5.47 2.85
C THR A 951 5.46 -5.37 3.30
N PHE A 952 5.75 -5.89 4.48
CA PHE A 952 7.09 -5.99 5.04
C PHE A 952 7.61 -7.42 4.95
N VAL A 953 8.91 -7.56 4.68
CA VAL A 953 9.62 -8.85 4.59
C VAL A 953 10.95 -8.77 5.34
N PRO A 954 11.49 -9.90 5.83
CA PRO A 954 12.87 -9.94 6.33
C PRO A 954 13.85 -9.47 5.25
N LEU A 955 14.57 -8.38 5.55
CA LEU A 955 15.47 -7.72 4.60
C LEU A 955 16.50 -8.70 4.03
N ARG A 956 17.15 -9.46 4.93
CA ARG A 956 18.21 -10.39 4.55
C ARG A 956 17.70 -11.46 3.59
N PHE A 957 16.50 -12.00 3.83
CA PHE A 957 15.90 -13.02 2.96
C PHE A 957 15.72 -12.50 1.53
N VAL A 958 15.01 -11.38 1.35
CA VAL A 958 14.73 -10.88 0.00
C VAL A 958 16.00 -10.40 -0.71
N SER A 959 16.92 -9.74 0.01
CA SER A 959 18.17 -9.25 -0.57
C SER A 959 19.06 -10.41 -1.03
N GLU A 960 19.26 -11.43 -0.19
CA GLU A 960 20.14 -12.57 -0.53
C GLU A 960 19.57 -13.42 -1.68
N ILE A 961 18.25 -13.64 -1.73
CA ILE A 961 17.62 -14.39 -2.83
C ILE A 961 17.71 -13.63 -4.16
N LEU A 962 17.64 -12.29 -4.12
CA LEU A 962 17.89 -11.43 -5.28
C LEU A 962 19.40 -11.22 -5.55
N GLY A 963 20.29 -11.98 -4.91
CA GLY A 963 21.72 -11.96 -5.19
C GLY A 963 22.50 -10.80 -4.57
N ALA A 964 21.93 -10.11 -3.58
CA ALA A 964 22.59 -9.03 -2.85
C ALA A 964 23.15 -9.49 -1.49
N THR A 965 24.29 -8.93 -1.08
CA THR A 965 24.85 -9.09 0.28
C THR A 965 24.37 -7.98 1.20
N VAL A 966 24.17 -8.30 2.49
CA VAL A 966 23.69 -7.34 3.50
C VAL A 966 24.68 -7.27 4.67
N GLU A 967 25.19 -6.07 4.93
CA GLU A 967 26.06 -5.74 6.07
C GLU A 967 25.35 -4.81 7.03
N TYR A 968 25.61 -4.96 8.33
CA TYR A 968 25.02 -4.13 9.38
C TYR A 968 26.12 -3.59 10.28
N ASP A 969 26.14 -2.27 10.47
CA ASP A 969 27.00 -1.59 11.43
C ASP A 969 26.21 -1.29 12.71
N GLU A 970 26.58 -1.98 13.79
CA GLU A 970 25.93 -1.86 15.09
C GLU A 970 26.09 -0.46 15.74
N VAL A 971 27.12 0.29 15.37
CA VAL A 971 27.42 1.61 15.96
C VAL A 971 26.61 2.71 15.28
N THR A 972 26.54 2.67 13.96
CA THR A 972 25.84 3.69 13.15
C THR A 972 24.38 3.32 12.89
N ARG A 973 23.97 2.08 13.19
CA ARG A 973 22.68 1.46 12.83
C ARG A 973 22.42 1.50 11.31
N GLU A 974 23.48 1.59 10.52
CA GLU A 974 23.42 1.58 9.07
C GLU A 974 23.47 0.14 8.55
N ILE A 975 22.63 -0.12 7.55
CA ILE A 975 22.59 -1.37 6.82
C ILE A 975 23.01 -1.05 5.39
N THR A 976 24.09 -1.69 4.94
CA THR A 976 24.58 -1.59 3.57
C THR A 976 24.22 -2.84 2.79
N ILE A 977 23.58 -2.66 1.64
CA ILE A 977 23.19 -3.74 0.74
C ILE A 977 23.94 -3.54 -0.57
N ILE A 978 24.61 -4.58 -1.04
CA ILE A 978 25.45 -4.53 -2.22
C ILE A 978 25.01 -5.67 -3.14
N LYS A 979 24.59 -5.34 -4.35
CA LYS A 979 24.14 -6.33 -5.35
C LYS A 979 25.00 -6.29 -6.59
#